data_AF-A0A7C6P6V8-F1
#
_entry.id   AF-A0A7C6P6V8-F1
#
_cell.length_a   1.000
_cell.length_b   1.000
_cell.length_c   1.000
_cell.angle_alpha   90.00
_cell.angle_beta   90.00
_cell.angle_gamma   90.00
#
_symmetry.space_group_name_H-M   'P 1'
#
loop_
_entity.id
_entity.type
_entity.pdbx_description
1 polymer ?
#
loop_
_entity_poly.entity_id
_entity_poly.type
_entity_poly.pdbx_seq_one_letter_code
_entity_poly.pdbx_strand_id
1 'polypeptide(L)'
;MKVYQTDQIRNVAFIGHSGSGKTTLTESVLFATGVTKRQGRVEDGNTFSDFDKEEISRKVSIGTSVIPTEWENIKYNFLDTPGYFDFAGEMYGALEASEAAVILVDASSGVEVGTEKAWKYTDKKGIPKMVFLNKMDKENVNFDKVFDELKEAFGDKLVPLTLPIGQAEDFKGIVDIIDQVAKDYDGKEIDIPEEHKAEIEIIRETLSEKVAETDEELMEKYFDGEAFTDEEIRKGLKLSFENGDLVPLIVGSAEKTIGIDILLEAIKKYVPAPDEIKIVKGYSNEKEVERKVSLDEPFSAIVFKTIVDPFVGKLSVFKVLSGKITKDHEIYNSNKDDFEKLGGLFVLRGKNQIEASEIVAGDIGATSKLQITETGDTLCDKTDIIQYKEIDYPDPCLFLAVEPKAKGDEEKIGSSLQRLTEEDPTFVTERNSETKQLLIGGQGNMQLTVIVDKLKNTFGVDVELADPKVAYRETIKGTASVQGKHKKQSGGAGQYGDVHIRFEPSEEEFVFEEEIFGGAVPKQYIPAVEKGLTECLNKGPLAGYPVVNVKAVLFDGSYHPVDSNEMAFKIAASLAFKKGIKEAKPVLLEPIMKVEVLVPDEYMGDVMGDMNKRRGRILGMDPQEDGMQLIIAEAPQSEMFKYAIDLRSMTQARGSFTMEFERYEEVPSEISEKIIEEANRQKE
;
A
#
# COMPACT_ATOMS: atom_id res chain seq x y z
N MET A 1 -15.64 -10.25 27.41
CA MET A 1 -14.21 -10.44 27.75
C MET A 1 -13.92 -9.66 29.02
N LYS A 2 -12.98 -10.09 29.86
CA LYS A 2 -12.56 -9.32 31.04
C LYS A 2 -11.79 -8.06 30.58
N VAL A 3 -11.80 -7.00 31.38
CA VAL A 3 -10.89 -5.85 31.21
C VAL A 3 -9.54 -6.20 31.84
N TYR A 4 -8.46 -6.11 31.05
CA TYR A 4 -7.10 -6.36 31.50
C TYR A 4 -6.40 -5.05 31.82
N GLN A 5 -5.40 -5.10 32.70
CA GLN A 5 -4.52 -3.97 32.95
C GLN A 5 -3.43 -3.92 31.87
N THR A 6 -2.78 -2.76 31.71
CA THR A 6 -1.79 -2.53 30.66
C THR A 6 -0.63 -3.54 30.67
N ASP A 7 -0.13 -3.90 31.85
CA ASP A 7 0.93 -4.89 32.06
C ASP A 7 0.54 -6.33 31.65
N GLN A 8 -0.77 -6.60 31.56
CA GLN A 8 -1.37 -7.89 31.23
C GLN A 8 -1.76 -8.04 29.75
N ILE A 9 -1.30 -7.13 28.89
CA ILE A 9 -1.63 -7.14 27.46
C ILE A 9 -0.39 -7.43 26.62
N ARG A 10 -0.56 -8.17 25.52
CA ARG A 10 0.45 -8.35 24.47
C ARG A 10 -0.18 -8.15 23.11
N ASN A 11 0.24 -7.14 22.34
CA ASN A 11 -0.21 -6.96 20.95
C ASN A 11 0.87 -7.49 20.00
N VAL A 12 0.51 -8.47 19.18
CA VAL A 12 1.45 -9.18 18.31
C VAL A 12 0.88 -9.35 16.92
N ALA A 13 1.60 -8.86 15.91
CA ALA A 13 1.24 -9.07 14.51
C ALA A 13 1.86 -10.36 13.95
N PHE A 14 1.07 -11.16 13.24
CA PHE A 14 1.57 -12.28 12.44
C PHE A 14 1.82 -11.80 11.02
N ILE A 15 3.08 -11.85 10.59
CA ILE A 15 3.52 -11.34 9.28
C ILE A 15 4.35 -12.40 8.56
N GLY A 16 4.61 -12.21 7.26
CA GLY A 16 5.41 -13.13 6.44
C GLY A 16 4.73 -13.45 5.11
N HIS A 17 5.34 -14.32 4.31
CA HIS A 17 4.91 -14.57 2.93
C HIS A 17 3.49 -15.20 2.82
N SER A 18 2.85 -15.02 1.67
CA SER A 18 1.57 -15.64 1.37
C SER A 18 1.68 -17.16 1.45
N GLY A 19 0.77 -17.81 2.18
CA GLY A 19 0.79 -19.26 2.35
C GLY A 19 1.71 -19.79 3.45
N SER A 20 2.45 -18.94 4.18
CA SER A 20 3.30 -19.38 5.31
C SER A 20 2.51 -19.94 6.52
N GLY A 21 1.18 -19.77 6.52
CA GLY A 21 0.26 -20.36 7.49
C GLY A 21 -0.13 -19.43 8.64
N LYS A 22 -0.14 -18.10 8.43
CA LYS A 22 -0.57 -17.08 9.42
C LYS A 22 -1.96 -17.34 9.95
N THR A 23 -2.95 -17.45 9.07
CA THR A 23 -4.33 -17.80 9.43
C THR A 23 -4.42 -19.13 10.17
N THR A 24 -3.69 -20.15 9.71
CA THR A 24 -3.67 -21.46 10.38
C THR A 24 -3.08 -21.37 11.78
N LEU A 25 -2.05 -20.54 11.99
CA LEU A 25 -1.45 -20.29 13.30
C LEU A 25 -2.47 -19.60 14.22
N THR A 26 -3.18 -18.59 13.72
CA THR A 26 -4.27 -17.92 14.45
C THR A 26 -5.32 -18.93 14.92
N GLU A 27 -5.77 -19.83 14.05
CA GLU A 27 -6.73 -20.88 14.41
C GLU A 27 -6.16 -21.88 15.41
N SER A 28 -4.87 -22.21 15.28
CA SER A 28 -4.17 -23.13 16.18
C SER A 28 -4.06 -22.54 17.58
N VAL A 29 -3.78 -21.23 17.70
CA VAL A 29 -3.78 -20.50 18.98
C VAL A 29 -5.17 -20.51 19.61
N LEU A 30 -6.22 -20.24 18.85
CA LEU A 30 -7.60 -20.28 19.34
C LEU A 30 -7.99 -21.68 19.85
N PHE A 31 -7.51 -22.72 19.19
CA PHE A 31 -7.74 -24.10 19.60
C PHE A 31 -6.93 -24.48 20.85
N ALA A 32 -5.62 -24.18 20.87
CA ALA A 32 -4.72 -24.49 21.98
C ALA A 32 -5.12 -23.79 23.29
N THR A 33 -5.65 -22.57 23.19
CA THR A 33 -6.14 -21.81 24.36
C THR A 33 -7.56 -22.19 24.77
N GLY A 34 -8.23 -23.08 24.03
CA GLY A 34 -9.58 -23.55 24.33
C GLY A 34 -10.70 -22.57 23.98
N VAL A 35 -10.40 -21.48 23.26
CA VAL A 35 -11.42 -20.55 22.74
C VAL A 35 -12.33 -21.27 21.74
N THR A 36 -11.76 -22.14 20.92
CA THR A 36 -12.50 -23.02 20.01
C THR A 36 -12.31 -24.49 20.39
N LYS A 37 -13.35 -25.31 20.16
CA LYS A 37 -13.28 -26.76 20.40
C LYS A 37 -12.69 -27.55 19.23
N ARG A 38 -12.58 -26.90 18.07
CA ARG A 38 -12.05 -27.45 16.82
C ARG A 38 -11.29 -26.33 16.13
N GLN A 39 -10.12 -26.67 15.62
CA GLN A 39 -9.33 -25.75 14.80
C GLN A 39 -10.04 -25.48 13.47
N GLY A 40 -10.14 -24.21 13.09
CA GLY A 40 -10.61 -23.80 11.77
C GLY A 40 -9.59 -24.11 10.68
N ARG A 41 -10.07 -24.22 9.44
CA ARG A 41 -9.26 -24.48 8.25
C ARG A 41 -9.63 -23.51 7.14
N VAL A 42 -8.61 -22.93 6.52
CA VAL A 42 -8.77 -22.02 5.38
C VAL A 42 -9.47 -22.74 4.22
N GLU A 43 -9.16 -24.02 4.00
CA GLU A 43 -9.75 -24.81 2.92
C GLU A 43 -11.26 -25.01 3.07
N ASP A 44 -11.73 -25.05 4.31
CA ASP A 44 -13.13 -25.25 4.68
C ASP A 44 -13.91 -23.92 4.80
N GLY A 45 -13.22 -22.77 4.73
CA GLY A 45 -13.83 -21.44 4.84
C GLY A 45 -14.49 -21.17 6.20
N ASN A 46 -13.97 -21.77 7.28
CA ASN A 46 -14.58 -21.73 8.61
C ASN A 46 -13.67 -21.09 9.68
N THR A 47 -12.62 -20.39 9.24
CA THR A 47 -11.70 -19.63 10.09
C THR A 47 -12.39 -18.43 10.75
N PHE A 48 -11.87 -18.01 11.90
CA PHE A 48 -12.26 -16.78 12.59
C PHE A 48 -11.64 -15.54 11.97
N SER A 49 -10.42 -15.66 11.45
CA SER A 49 -9.65 -14.55 10.90
C SER A 49 -10.13 -14.12 9.52
N ASP A 50 -10.12 -15.06 8.55
CA ASP A 50 -10.63 -14.86 7.19
C ASP A 50 -12.15 -15.11 7.17
N PHE A 51 -12.95 -14.05 7.16
CA PHE A 51 -14.41 -14.16 7.24
C PHE A 51 -15.16 -13.42 6.13
N ASP A 52 -14.47 -12.61 5.34
CA ASP A 52 -15.06 -11.96 4.18
C ASP A 52 -15.28 -12.96 3.04
N LYS A 53 -16.26 -12.68 2.18
CA LYS A 53 -16.60 -13.58 1.05
C LYS A 53 -15.43 -13.72 0.09
N GLU A 54 -14.73 -12.62 -0.15
CA GLU A 54 -13.58 -12.55 -1.05
C GLU A 54 -12.44 -13.43 -0.49
N GLU A 55 -12.16 -13.36 0.81
CA GLU A 55 -11.14 -14.18 1.49
C GLU A 55 -11.48 -15.67 1.41
N ILE A 56 -12.73 -16.04 1.77
CA ILE A 56 -13.19 -17.43 1.73
C ILE A 56 -13.13 -17.99 0.30
N SER A 57 -13.53 -17.20 -0.70
CA SER A 57 -13.54 -17.65 -2.10
C SER A 57 -12.13 -17.84 -2.68
N ARG A 58 -11.19 -16.99 -2.28
CA ARG A 58 -9.81 -16.98 -2.79
C ARG A 58 -8.84 -17.78 -1.93
N LYS A 59 -9.23 -18.14 -0.70
CA LYS A 59 -8.39 -18.82 0.31
C LYS A 59 -7.13 -18.03 0.66
N VAL A 60 -7.25 -16.71 0.68
CA VAL A 60 -6.16 -15.77 0.98
C VAL A 60 -6.74 -14.65 1.82
N SER A 61 -6.08 -14.32 2.93
CA SER A 61 -6.40 -13.15 3.76
C SER A 61 -6.22 -11.87 2.95
N ILE A 62 -7.16 -10.94 3.10
CA ILE A 62 -7.18 -9.66 2.39
C ILE A 62 -6.99 -8.53 3.40
N GLY A 63 -7.71 -8.56 4.51
CA GLY A 63 -7.64 -7.56 5.56
C GLY A 63 -6.95 -8.09 6.81
N THR A 64 -6.44 -7.19 7.66
CA THR A 64 -5.95 -7.59 8.98
C THR A 64 -7.12 -7.91 9.93
N SER A 65 -7.08 -9.09 10.54
CA SER A 65 -8.06 -9.52 11.53
C SER A 65 -7.51 -9.41 12.95
N VAL A 66 -8.29 -8.84 13.87
CA VAL A 66 -7.93 -8.76 15.30
C VAL A 66 -8.54 -9.95 16.05
N ILE A 67 -7.69 -10.73 16.72
CA ILE A 67 -8.03 -11.99 17.37
C ILE A 67 -7.55 -11.99 18.84
N PRO A 68 -8.35 -11.42 19.75
CA PRO A 68 -8.04 -11.36 21.16
C PRO A 68 -8.30 -12.70 21.84
N THR A 69 -7.29 -13.19 22.55
CA THR A 69 -7.23 -14.50 23.20
C THR A 69 -6.77 -14.34 24.64
N GLU A 70 -7.44 -15.02 25.57
CA GLU A 70 -7.12 -14.97 27.01
C GLU A 70 -6.39 -16.27 27.37
N TRP A 71 -5.16 -16.16 27.87
CA TRP A 71 -4.37 -17.33 28.30
C TRP A 71 -3.52 -16.94 29.52
N GLU A 72 -3.55 -17.76 30.57
CA GLU A 72 -2.81 -17.54 31.82
C GLU A 72 -2.92 -16.12 32.43
N ASN A 73 -4.12 -15.55 32.44
CA ASN A 73 -4.41 -14.19 32.95
C ASN A 73 -3.69 -13.05 32.18
N ILE A 74 -3.30 -13.30 30.94
CA ILE A 74 -2.83 -12.31 29.97
C ILE A 74 -3.80 -12.28 28.79
N LYS A 75 -4.02 -11.08 28.25
CA LYS A 75 -4.75 -10.87 27.00
C LYS A 75 -3.76 -10.69 25.86
N TYR A 76 -3.85 -11.58 24.88
CA TYR A 76 -3.09 -11.50 23.65
C TYR A 76 -3.98 -10.97 22.55
N ASN A 77 -3.62 -9.83 21.96
CA ASN A 77 -4.24 -9.35 20.74
C ASN A 77 -3.38 -9.80 19.57
N PHE A 78 -3.79 -10.88 18.89
CA PHE A 78 -3.13 -11.31 17.67
C PHE A 78 -3.70 -10.56 16.48
N LEU A 79 -2.85 -9.93 15.68
CA LEU A 79 -3.22 -9.26 14.44
C LEU A 79 -2.76 -10.14 13.28
N ASP A 80 -3.70 -10.89 12.71
CA ASP A 80 -3.44 -11.74 11.57
C ASP A 80 -3.45 -10.90 10.30
N THR A 81 -2.34 -10.88 9.56
CA THR A 81 -2.16 -9.98 8.41
C THR A 81 -2.12 -10.74 7.09
N PRO A 82 -2.53 -10.10 5.97
CA PRO A 82 -2.39 -10.69 4.66
C PRO A 82 -0.91 -10.89 4.29
N GLY A 83 -0.60 -12.02 3.65
CA GLY A 83 0.75 -12.31 3.14
C GLY A 83 1.00 -11.90 1.70
N TYR A 84 -0.04 -11.46 1.00
CA TYR A 84 0.04 -11.05 -0.39
C TYR A 84 0.42 -9.58 -0.49
N PHE A 85 1.41 -9.25 -1.32
CA PHE A 85 1.99 -7.90 -1.36
C PHE A 85 1.02 -6.81 -1.78
N ASP A 86 0.01 -7.15 -2.58
CA ASP A 86 -1.05 -6.23 -2.98
C ASP A 86 -1.85 -5.69 -1.79
N PHE A 87 -1.76 -6.33 -0.62
CA PHE A 87 -2.41 -5.90 0.63
C PHE A 87 -1.40 -5.49 1.72
N ALA A 88 -0.17 -5.10 1.33
CA ALA A 88 0.87 -4.73 2.29
C ALA A 88 0.48 -3.56 3.21
N GLY A 89 -0.44 -2.69 2.79
CA GLY A 89 -0.97 -1.61 3.63
C GLY A 89 -1.57 -2.11 4.95
N GLU A 90 -2.29 -3.24 4.91
CA GLU A 90 -2.89 -3.86 6.09
C GLU A 90 -1.83 -4.29 7.12
N MET A 91 -0.71 -4.84 6.64
CA MET A 91 0.42 -5.21 7.49
C MET A 91 1.00 -3.99 8.23
N TYR A 92 1.09 -2.83 7.57
CA TYR A 92 1.63 -1.62 8.19
C TYR A 92 0.72 -1.08 9.30
N GLY A 93 -0.59 -1.08 9.09
CA GLY A 93 -1.56 -0.74 10.13
C GLY A 93 -1.50 -1.70 11.32
N ALA A 94 -1.39 -3.01 11.06
CA ALA A 94 -1.27 -4.02 12.10
C ALA A 94 -0.01 -3.85 12.97
N LEU A 95 1.12 -3.54 12.33
CA LEU A 95 2.40 -3.35 13.01
C LEU A 95 2.41 -2.07 13.86
N GLU A 96 1.76 -0.99 13.41
CA GLU A 96 1.59 0.23 14.23
C GLU A 96 0.81 -0.05 15.52
N ALA A 97 -0.12 -1.01 15.48
CA ALA A 97 -0.88 -1.44 16.65
C ALA A 97 -0.16 -2.47 17.54
N SER A 98 1.03 -2.96 17.17
CA SER A 98 1.69 -4.08 17.84
C SER A 98 2.96 -3.69 18.59
N GLU A 99 3.27 -4.36 19.70
CA GLU A 99 4.57 -4.22 20.39
C GLU A 99 5.64 -5.13 19.78
N ALA A 100 5.23 -6.22 19.14
CA ALA A 100 6.14 -7.16 18.48
C ALA A 100 5.48 -7.84 17.28
N ALA A 101 6.29 -8.52 16.48
CA ALA A 101 5.84 -9.33 15.36
C ALA A 101 6.28 -10.79 15.49
N VAL A 102 5.51 -11.71 14.92
CA VAL A 102 5.95 -13.07 14.62
C VAL A 102 6.01 -13.21 13.10
N ILE A 103 7.21 -13.40 12.57
CA ILE A 103 7.46 -13.66 11.17
C ILE A 103 7.31 -15.16 10.94
N LEU A 104 6.29 -15.56 10.19
CA LEU A 104 6.09 -16.96 9.83
C LEU A 104 6.87 -17.30 8.58
N VAL A 105 7.65 -18.36 8.68
CA VAL A 105 8.45 -18.93 7.58
C VAL A 105 7.94 -20.34 7.31
N ASP A 106 7.71 -20.65 6.03
CA ASP A 106 7.39 -22.01 5.61
C ASP A 106 8.69 -22.83 5.52
N ALA A 107 8.85 -23.84 6.37
CA ALA A 107 10.04 -24.67 6.40
C ALA A 107 10.31 -25.43 5.10
N SER A 108 9.31 -25.62 4.23
CA SER A 108 9.49 -26.24 2.92
C SER A 108 10.04 -25.28 1.86
N SER A 109 9.84 -23.97 2.05
CA SER A 109 10.18 -22.93 1.07
C SER A 109 11.36 -22.06 1.49
N GLY A 110 11.69 -21.98 2.79
CA GLY A 110 12.81 -21.19 3.29
C GLY A 110 12.54 -19.69 3.25
N VAL A 111 13.56 -18.91 2.84
CA VAL A 111 13.49 -17.45 2.79
C VAL A 111 12.75 -17.00 1.54
N GLU A 112 11.50 -16.58 1.73
CA GLU A 112 10.69 -15.98 0.67
C GLU A 112 10.74 -14.45 0.71
N VAL A 113 10.39 -13.81 -0.41
CA VAL A 113 10.35 -12.34 -0.55
C VAL A 113 9.48 -11.68 0.52
N GLY A 114 8.41 -12.36 0.96
CA GLY A 114 7.55 -11.85 2.02
C GLY A 114 8.22 -11.85 3.39
N THR A 115 9.08 -12.83 3.64
CA THR A 115 9.91 -12.93 4.84
C THR A 115 10.93 -11.79 4.85
N GLU A 116 11.64 -11.56 3.75
CA GLU A 116 12.62 -10.48 3.62
C GLU A 116 11.98 -9.10 3.84
N LYS A 117 10.83 -8.83 3.21
CA LYS A 117 10.14 -7.54 3.37
C LYS A 117 9.63 -7.32 4.78
N ALA A 118 9.04 -8.35 5.40
CA ALA A 118 8.62 -8.31 6.80
C ALA A 118 9.81 -8.03 7.73
N TRP A 119 10.94 -8.69 7.49
CA TRP A 119 12.17 -8.49 8.25
C TRP A 119 12.73 -7.07 8.10
N LYS A 120 12.91 -6.59 6.87
CA LYS A 120 13.40 -5.24 6.56
C LYS A 120 12.51 -4.16 7.16
N TYR A 121 11.18 -4.31 7.07
CA TYR A 121 10.24 -3.33 7.60
C TYR A 121 10.27 -3.27 9.13
N THR A 122 10.29 -4.42 9.80
CA THR A 122 10.39 -4.47 11.27
C THR A 122 11.74 -3.94 11.77
N ASP A 123 12.86 -4.21 11.06
CA ASP A 123 14.16 -3.58 11.35
C ASP A 123 14.10 -2.06 11.18
N LYS A 124 13.55 -1.56 10.05
CA LYS A 124 13.39 -0.11 9.78
C LYS A 124 12.58 0.60 10.87
N LYS A 125 11.58 -0.07 11.43
CA LYS A 125 10.69 0.50 12.46
C LYS A 125 11.13 0.21 13.89
N GLY A 126 12.20 -0.57 14.09
CA GLY A 126 12.64 -1.00 15.42
C GLY A 126 11.60 -1.84 16.16
N ILE A 127 10.81 -2.64 15.43
CA ILE A 127 9.80 -3.53 16.02
C ILE A 127 10.46 -4.87 16.37
N PRO A 128 10.46 -5.27 17.66
CA PRO A 128 10.92 -6.58 18.09
C PRO A 128 10.20 -7.72 17.37
N LYS A 129 10.91 -8.80 17.05
CA LYS A 129 10.36 -9.88 16.23
C LYS A 129 10.85 -11.25 16.65
N MET A 130 9.98 -12.24 16.49
CA MET A 130 10.30 -13.66 16.55
C MET A 130 10.08 -14.30 15.18
N VAL A 131 10.73 -15.43 14.93
CA VAL A 131 10.45 -16.29 13.78
C VAL A 131 9.70 -17.53 14.25
N PHE A 132 8.59 -17.84 13.59
CA PHE A 132 7.94 -19.14 13.73
C PHE A 132 8.16 -19.95 12.45
N LEU A 133 9.03 -20.95 12.52
CA LEU A 133 9.33 -21.86 11.43
C LEU A 133 8.24 -22.93 11.37
N ASN A 134 7.25 -22.69 10.52
CA ASN A 134 6.03 -23.48 10.41
C ASN A 134 6.19 -24.62 9.40
N LYS A 135 5.23 -25.55 9.42
CA LYS A 135 5.14 -26.68 8.47
C LYS A 135 6.34 -27.63 8.52
N MET A 136 6.95 -27.77 9.70
CA MET A 136 8.02 -28.76 9.94
C MET A 136 7.60 -30.20 9.63
N ASP A 137 6.30 -30.45 9.55
CA ASP A 137 5.69 -31.75 9.25
C ASP A 137 5.55 -32.07 7.74
N LYS A 138 5.95 -31.18 6.84
CA LYS A 138 5.89 -31.42 5.39
C LYS A 138 7.04 -32.28 4.89
N GLU A 139 6.81 -33.01 3.80
CA GLU A 139 7.82 -33.83 3.15
C GLU A 139 9.06 -33.00 2.76
N ASN A 140 10.24 -33.61 2.82
CA ASN A 140 11.54 -33.03 2.44
C ASN A 140 12.02 -31.83 3.27
N VAL A 141 11.32 -31.45 4.35
CA VAL A 141 11.82 -30.43 5.28
C VAL A 141 13.06 -30.94 6.00
N ASN A 142 14.13 -30.14 6.04
CA ASN A 142 15.33 -30.38 6.82
C ASN A 142 15.66 -29.13 7.62
N PHE A 143 15.61 -29.25 8.94
CA PHE A 143 15.80 -28.12 9.86
C PHE A 143 17.16 -27.45 9.65
N ASP A 144 18.25 -28.20 9.72
CA ASP A 144 19.61 -27.66 9.64
C ASP A 144 19.81 -26.83 8.37
N LYS A 145 19.35 -27.36 7.22
CA LYS A 145 19.46 -26.65 5.94
C LYS A 145 18.69 -25.34 5.91
N VAL A 146 17.46 -25.36 6.40
CA VAL A 146 16.58 -24.18 6.38
C VAL A 146 17.06 -23.16 7.42
N PHE A 147 17.58 -23.62 8.55
CA PHE A 147 18.18 -22.76 9.55
C PHE A 147 19.46 -22.09 9.04
N ASP A 148 20.34 -22.83 8.33
CA ASP A 148 21.52 -22.27 7.68
C ASP A 148 21.15 -21.17 6.66
N GLU A 149 20.13 -21.41 5.83
CA GLU A 149 19.61 -20.43 4.87
C GLU A 149 19.08 -19.17 5.57
N LEU A 150 18.28 -19.35 6.64
CA LEU A 150 17.78 -18.24 7.44
C LEU A 150 18.90 -17.46 8.11
N LYS A 151 19.93 -18.15 8.61
CA LYS A 151 21.10 -17.54 9.24
C LYS A 151 21.95 -16.77 8.24
N GLU A 152 22.12 -17.27 7.02
CA GLU A 152 22.80 -16.55 5.94
C GLU A 152 22.06 -15.26 5.56
N ALA A 153 20.73 -15.31 5.50
CA ALA A 153 19.90 -14.15 5.15
C ALA A 153 19.81 -13.10 6.28
N PHE A 154 19.78 -13.53 7.54
CA PHE A 154 19.39 -12.67 8.67
C PHE A 154 20.48 -12.46 9.73
N GLY A 155 21.58 -13.19 9.64
CA GLY A 155 22.75 -13.07 10.51
C GLY A 155 22.58 -13.72 11.89
N ASP A 156 23.59 -13.49 12.74
CA ASP A 156 23.71 -14.15 14.05
C ASP A 156 22.70 -13.69 15.11
N LYS A 157 21.88 -12.68 14.81
CA LYS A 157 20.76 -12.29 15.70
C LYS A 157 19.66 -13.34 15.72
N LEU A 158 19.53 -14.17 14.68
CA LEU A 158 18.55 -15.25 14.65
C LEU A 158 19.06 -16.46 15.45
N VAL A 159 18.41 -16.75 16.57
CA VAL A 159 18.81 -17.85 17.47
C VAL A 159 17.65 -18.81 17.71
N PRO A 160 17.81 -20.12 17.45
CA PRO A 160 16.77 -21.10 17.74
C PRO A 160 16.58 -21.20 19.26
N LEU A 161 15.36 -21.06 19.74
CA LEU A 161 14.99 -21.39 21.12
C LEU A 161 14.45 -22.81 21.26
N THR A 162 14.21 -23.45 20.12
CA THR A 162 13.63 -24.78 20.06
C THR A 162 14.24 -25.62 18.94
N LEU A 163 14.41 -26.91 19.19
CA LEU A 163 14.87 -27.89 18.20
C LEU A 163 13.77 -28.92 17.89
N PRO A 164 13.62 -29.35 16.63
CA PRO A 164 12.58 -30.32 16.27
C PRO A 164 12.97 -31.74 16.66
N ILE A 165 12.01 -32.51 17.18
CA ILE A 165 12.15 -33.95 17.43
C ILE A 165 11.51 -34.70 16.26
N GLY A 166 12.36 -35.38 15.49
CA GLY A 166 11.97 -35.99 14.22
C GLY A 166 11.96 -34.97 13.06
N GLN A 167 11.73 -35.47 11.86
CA GLN A 167 11.84 -34.70 10.63
C GLN A 167 10.66 -35.02 9.70
N ALA A 168 10.13 -34.00 9.01
CA ALA A 168 9.04 -34.15 8.05
C ALA A 168 7.85 -34.93 8.66
N GLU A 169 7.43 -36.04 8.05
CA GLU A 169 6.29 -36.81 8.55
C GLU A 169 6.47 -37.34 9.98
N ASP A 170 7.72 -37.59 10.39
CA ASP A 170 8.10 -38.06 11.74
C ASP A 170 8.26 -36.92 12.75
N PHE A 171 8.08 -35.66 12.34
CA PHE A 171 8.07 -34.51 13.24
C PHE A 171 6.90 -34.63 14.23
N LYS A 172 7.24 -34.81 15.50
CA LYS A 172 6.28 -35.16 16.57
C LYS A 172 6.48 -34.39 17.87
N GLY A 173 7.57 -33.65 17.98
CA GLY A 173 7.99 -33.07 19.25
C GLY A 173 8.95 -31.91 19.07
N ILE A 174 9.20 -31.22 20.18
CA ILE A 174 10.11 -30.07 20.24
C ILE A 174 10.93 -30.17 21.53
N VAL A 175 12.20 -29.79 21.45
CA VAL A 175 13.07 -29.53 22.60
C VAL A 175 13.10 -28.03 22.87
N ASP A 176 12.69 -27.60 24.06
CA ASP A 176 12.86 -26.23 24.55
C ASP A 176 14.27 -26.08 25.15
N ILE A 177 15.06 -25.17 24.61
CA ILE A 177 16.47 -24.97 24.97
C ILE A 177 16.62 -24.19 26.28
N ILE A 178 15.67 -23.30 26.58
CA ILE A 178 15.70 -22.45 27.76
C ILE A 178 15.37 -23.29 28.99
N ASP A 179 14.21 -23.95 28.94
CA ASP A 179 13.69 -24.74 30.06
C ASP A 179 14.30 -26.16 30.10
N GLN A 180 15.03 -26.57 29.05
CA GLN A 180 15.64 -27.91 28.90
C GLN A 180 14.62 -29.05 29.02
N VAL A 181 13.48 -28.89 28.37
CA VAL A 181 12.40 -29.88 28.36
C VAL A 181 12.14 -30.31 26.93
N ALA A 182 12.10 -31.62 26.69
CA ALA A 182 11.62 -32.18 25.44
C ALA A 182 10.17 -32.63 25.59
N LYS A 183 9.31 -32.25 24.64
CA LYS A 183 7.89 -32.62 24.62
C LYS A 183 7.58 -33.39 23.36
N ASP A 184 6.96 -34.56 23.50
CA ASP A 184 6.17 -35.15 22.42
C ASP A 184 4.75 -34.57 22.47
N TYR A 185 4.19 -34.19 21.32
CA TYR A 185 2.83 -33.65 21.24
C TYR A 185 1.77 -34.76 21.21
N ASP A 186 2.16 -35.97 21.60
CA ASP A 186 1.30 -37.10 21.97
C ASP A 186 0.99 -37.13 23.49
N GLY A 187 1.49 -36.14 24.25
CA GLY A 187 1.06 -35.82 25.61
C GLY A 187 2.04 -36.17 26.71
N LYS A 188 3.35 -36.28 26.43
CA LYS A 188 4.38 -36.57 27.44
C LYS A 188 5.63 -35.71 27.27
N GLU A 189 6.15 -35.24 28.41
CA GLU A 189 7.55 -34.87 28.51
C GLU A 189 8.40 -36.13 28.32
N ILE A 190 9.44 -36.00 27.51
CA ILE A 190 10.38 -37.07 27.17
C ILE A 190 11.81 -36.61 27.47
N ASP A 191 12.73 -37.56 27.51
CA ASP A 191 14.16 -37.23 27.64
C ASP A 191 14.65 -36.51 26.38
N ILE A 192 15.53 -35.53 26.56
CA ILE A 192 16.18 -34.82 25.46
C ILE A 192 16.98 -35.84 24.62
N PRO A 193 16.76 -35.92 23.28
CA PRO A 193 17.54 -36.77 22.41
C PRO A 193 19.04 -36.49 22.51
N GLU A 194 19.87 -37.53 22.60
CA GLU A 194 21.34 -37.39 22.74
C GLU A 194 21.97 -36.56 21.62
N GLU A 195 21.38 -36.62 20.42
CA GLU A 195 21.84 -35.86 19.25
C GLU A 195 21.77 -34.34 19.43
N HIS A 196 20.82 -33.84 20.24
CA HIS A 196 20.65 -32.41 20.48
C HIS A 196 21.46 -31.88 21.65
N LYS A 197 22.06 -32.72 22.50
CA LYS A 197 22.75 -32.23 23.71
C LYS A 197 23.92 -31.29 23.41
N ALA A 198 24.76 -31.65 22.44
CA ALA A 198 25.88 -30.81 22.03
C ALA A 198 25.41 -29.50 21.37
N GLU A 199 24.33 -29.58 20.58
CA GLU A 199 23.74 -28.41 19.92
C GLU A 199 23.12 -27.44 20.93
N ILE A 200 22.43 -27.95 21.95
CA ILE A 200 21.87 -27.17 23.06
C ILE A 200 22.96 -26.41 23.81
N GLU A 201 24.11 -27.04 24.08
CA GLU A 201 25.24 -26.37 24.75
C GLU A 201 25.74 -25.17 23.94
N ILE A 202 25.92 -25.34 22.62
CA ILE A 202 26.35 -24.26 21.70
C ILE A 202 25.33 -23.11 21.67
N ILE A 203 24.04 -23.44 21.54
CA ILE A 203 22.99 -22.42 21.48
C ILE A 203 22.89 -21.67 22.80
N ARG A 204 23.04 -22.36 23.94
CA ARG A 204 23.02 -21.72 25.27
C ARG A 204 24.24 -20.82 25.49
N GLU A 205 25.40 -21.19 24.97
CA GLU A 205 26.58 -20.31 24.97
C GLU A 205 26.29 -19.03 24.18
N THR A 206 25.71 -19.15 22.98
CA THR A 206 25.28 -18.02 22.15
C THR A 206 24.25 -17.14 22.87
N LEU A 207 23.24 -17.74 23.54
CA LEU A 207 22.26 -17.00 24.32
C LEU A 207 22.90 -16.29 25.54
N SER A 208 23.94 -16.90 26.13
CA SER A 208 24.68 -16.30 27.23
C SER A 208 25.50 -15.10 26.76
N GLU A 209 26.13 -15.18 25.57
CA GLU A 209 26.77 -14.03 24.92
C GLU A 209 25.77 -12.89 24.71
N LYS A 210 24.57 -13.19 24.19
CA LYS A 210 23.52 -12.18 23.98
C LYS A 210 23.07 -11.52 25.28
N VAL A 211 22.95 -12.29 26.36
CA VAL A 211 22.64 -11.76 27.71
C VAL A 211 23.77 -10.86 28.19
N ALA A 212 25.03 -11.26 28.00
CA ALA A 212 26.21 -10.49 28.40
C ALA A 212 26.29 -9.13 27.67
N GLU A 213 25.88 -9.08 26.39
CA GLU A 213 25.86 -7.85 25.58
C GLU A 213 24.87 -6.79 26.07
N THR A 214 23.93 -7.14 26.97
CA THR A 214 22.87 -6.20 27.40
C THR A 214 23.27 -5.22 28.49
N ASP A 215 24.31 -5.52 29.28
CA ASP A 215 24.72 -4.72 30.43
C ASP A 215 26.21 -4.91 30.75
N GLU A 216 26.90 -3.83 31.16
CA GLU A 216 28.33 -3.86 31.47
C GLU A 216 28.67 -4.86 32.60
N GLU A 217 27.81 -4.98 33.63
CA GLU A 217 28.03 -5.92 34.75
C GLU A 217 27.88 -7.38 34.29
N LEU A 218 26.93 -7.66 33.39
CA LEU A 218 26.75 -9.01 32.83
C LEU A 218 27.90 -9.38 31.89
N MET A 219 28.44 -8.41 31.16
CA MET A 219 29.62 -8.58 30.32
C MET A 219 30.86 -8.97 31.14
N GLU A 220 31.11 -8.28 32.25
CA GLU A 220 32.22 -8.62 33.16
C GLU A 220 32.07 -10.05 33.71
N LYS A 221 30.88 -10.42 34.19
CA LYS A 221 30.59 -11.78 34.67
C LYS A 221 30.87 -12.86 33.61
N TYR A 222 30.48 -12.61 32.36
CA TYR A 222 30.73 -13.54 31.26
C TYR A 222 32.22 -13.75 31.02
N PHE A 223 33.02 -12.68 30.99
CA PHE A 223 34.48 -12.77 30.78
C PHE A 223 35.22 -13.44 31.95
N ASP A 224 34.71 -13.27 33.17
CA ASP A 224 35.23 -13.92 34.37
C ASP A 224 34.78 -15.39 34.52
N GLY A 225 33.89 -15.87 33.62
CA GLY A 225 33.35 -17.23 33.64
C GLY A 225 32.36 -17.47 34.78
N GLU A 226 31.75 -16.41 35.31
CA GLU A 226 30.71 -16.49 36.32
C GLU A 226 29.36 -16.87 35.69
N ALA A 227 28.64 -17.81 36.31
CA ALA A 227 27.33 -18.23 35.83
C ALA A 227 26.26 -17.15 36.11
N PHE A 228 25.46 -16.81 35.10
CA PHE A 228 24.30 -15.95 35.28
C PHE A 228 23.22 -16.63 36.11
N THR A 229 22.49 -15.84 36.89
CA THR A 229 21.26 -16.27 37.55
C THR A 229 20.12 -16.36 36.54
N ASP A 230 19.10 -17.17 36.84
CA ASP A 230 17.92 -17.30 35.98
C ASP A 230 17.19 -15.96 35.74
N GLU A 231 17.23 -15.06 36.72
CA GLU A 231 16.65 -13.72 36.62
C GLU A 231 17.45 -12.83 35.67
N GLU A 232 18.78 -12.87 35.74
CA GLU A 232 19.67 -12.16 34.81
C GLU A 232 19.51 -12.67 33.39
N ILE A 233 19.43 -14.00 33.19
CA ILE A 233 19.18 -14.59 31.88
C ILE A 233 17.84 -14.11 31.32
N ARG A 234 16.74 -14.20 32.09
CA ARG A 234 15.43 -13.74 31.63
C ARG A 234 15.43 -12.26 31.26
N LYS A 235 16.00 -11.42 32.11
CA LYS A 235 16.05 -9.97 31.90
C LYS A 235 16.91 -9.62 30.69
N GLY A 236 18.09 -10.24 30.58
CA GLY A 236 18.99 -10.05 29.44
C GLY A 236 18.34 -10.47 28.14
N LEU A 237 17.79 -11.69 28.04
CA LEU A 237 17.11 -12.15 26.82
C LEU A 237 15.93 -11.26 26.41
N LYS A 238 15.15 -10.78 27.39
CA LYS A 238 14.07 -9.82 27.12
C LYS A 238 14.60 -8.50 26.56
N LEU A 239 15.67 -7.94 27.15
CA LEU A 239 16.30 -6.71 26.65
C LEU A 239 16.92 -6.91 25.25
N SER A 240 17.61 -8.02 25.01
CA SER A 240 18.14 -8.35 23.68
C SER A 240 17.03 -8.48 22.64
N PHE A 241 15.88 -9.05 23.03
CA PHE A 241 14.70 -9.14 22.17
C PHE A 241 14.12 -7.75 21.85
N GLU A 242 13.91 -6.92 22.87
CA GLU A 242 13.38 -5.56 22.73
C GLU A 242 14.28 -4.66 21.86
N ASN A 243 15.60 -4.80 21.97
CA ASN A 243 16.57 -4.05 21.17
C ASN A 243 16.73 -4.60 19.75
N GLY A 244 16.25 -5.82 19.48
CA GLY A 244 16.41 -6.50 18.19
C GLY A 244 17.76 -7.18 17.99
N ASP A 245 18.58 -7.31 19.04
CA ASP A 245 19.86 -8.02 19.04
C ASP A 245 19.68 -9.55 19.10
N LEU A 246 18.51 -10.00 19.61
CA LEU A 246 18.07 -11.38 19.62
C LEU A 246 16.73 -11.50 18.91
N VAL A 247 16.68 -12.38 17.91
CA VAL A 247 15.47 -12.80 17.20
C VAL A 247 15.26 -14.30 17.47
N PRO A 248 14.37 -14.65 18.41
CA PRO A 248 14.03 -16.03 18.71
C PRO A 248 13.43 -16.77 17.52
N LEU A 249 13.95 -17.95 17.20
CA LEU A 249 13.33 -18.88 16.26
C LEU A 249 12.66 -20.03 17.01
N ILE A 250 11.38 -20.22 16.72
CA ILE A 250 10.55 -21.29 17.28
C ILE A 250 10.10 -22.20 16.14
N VAL A 251 10.36 -23.49 16.25
CA VAL A 251 9.92 -24.49 15.27
C VAL A 251 8.53 -24.99 15.62
N GLY A 252 7.72 -25.34 14.62
CA GLY A 252 6.41 -25.91 14.89
C GLY A 252 5.60 -26.33 13.67
N SER A 253 4.38 -26.76 13.95
CA SER A 253 3.36 -27.06 12.95
C SER A 253 2.03 -26.51 13.43
N ALA A 254 1.58 -25.41 12.82
CA ALA A 254 0.27 -24.84 13.10
C ALA A 254 -0.87 -25.81 12.73
N GLU A 255 -0.71 -26.60 11.67
CA GLU A 255 -1.71 -27.59 11.24
C GLU A 255 -1.90 -28.70 12.29
N LYS A 256 -0.82 -29.15 12.93
CA LYS A 256 -0.86 -30.16 14.00
C LYS A 256 -0.94 -29.58 15.42
N THR A 257 -0.94 -28.25 15.57
CA THR A 257 -0.87 -27.55 16.88
C THR A 257 0.37 -27.97 17.70
N ILE A 258 1.52 -28.09 17.03
CA ILE A 258 2.83 -28.39 17.63
C ILE A 258 3.62 -27.08 17.77
N GLY A 259 4.14 -26.80 18.97
CA GLY A 259 4.95 -25.60 19.27
C GLY A 259 4.18 -24.37 19.71
N ILE A 260 2.85 -24.43 19.75
CA ILE A 260 1.98 -23.27 20.01
C ILE A 260 2.03 -22.83 21.47
N ASP A 261 2.09 -23.78 22.39
CA ASP A 261 2.28 -23.52 23.82
C ASP A 261 3.64 -22.84 24.07
N ILE A 262 4.70 -23.31 23.42
CA ILE A 262 6.04 -22.71 23.52
C ILE A 262 6.05 -21.29 22.92
N LEU A 263 5.37 -21.07 21.79
CA LEU A 263 5.20 -19.74 21.22
C LEU A 263 4.47 -18.78 22.17
N LEU A 264 3.37 -19.22 22.79
CA LEU A 264 2.62 -18.41 23.76
C LEU A 264 3.46 -18.08 25.00
N GLU A 265 4.24 -19.05 25.51
CA GLU A 265 5.20 -18.84 26.59
C GLU A 265 6.31 -17.87 26.20
N ALA A 266 6.87 -17.99 24.99
CA ALA A 266 7.89 -17.08 24.51
C ALA A 266 7.35 -15.64 24.39
N ILE A 267 6.15 -15.48 23.83
CA ILE A 267 5.48 -14.16 23.75
C ILE A 267 5.25 -13.59 25.15
N LYS A 268 4.76 -14.40 26.09
CA LYS A 268 4.57 -13.99 27.49
C LYS A 268 5.87 -13.50 28.15
N LYS A 269 6.95 -14.26 27.97
CA LYS A 269 8.26 -14.04 28.62
C LYS A 269 9.00 -12.84 28.02
N TYR A 270 8.98 -12.69 26.69
CA TYR A 270 9.89 -11.78 25.98
C TYR A 270 9.21 -10.58 25.32
N VAL A 271 7.97 -10.70 24.84
CA VAL A 271 7.30 -9.54 24.23
C VAL A 271 6.99 -8.50 25.31
N PRO A 272 7.37 -7.22 25.10
CA PRO A 272 7.11 -6.20 26.08
C PRO A 272 5.61 -5.97 26.26
N ALA A 273 5.22 -5.66 27.49
CA ALA A 273 3.90 -5.13 27.75
C ALA A 273 3.81 -3.68 27.23
N PRO A 274 2.63 -3.17 26.86
CA PRO A 274 2.50 -1.80 26.36
C PRO A 274 3.01 -0.71 27.31
N ASP A 275 2.96 -0.89 28.63
CA ASP A 275 3.49 0.05 29.63
C ASP A 275 5.01 0.02 29.77
N GLU A 276 5.67 -1.03 29.26
CA GLU A 276 7.12 -1.11 29.16
C GLU A 276 7.65 -0.26 27.99
N ILE A 277 6.78 0.08 27.01
CA ILE A 277 7.01 1.16 26.05
C ILE A 277 6.84 2.50 26.78
N LYS A 278 7.96 3.07 27.21
CA LYS A 278 7.95 4.19 28.16
C LYS A 278 7.28 5.46 27.65
N ILE A 279 7.40 5.77 26.35
CA ILE A 279 6.98 7.06 25.79
C ILE A 279 6.50 6.89 24.35
N VAL A 280 5.29 7.35 24.06
CA VAL A 280 4.81 7.60 22.70
C VAL A 280 4.91 9.09 22.37
N LYS A 281 5.35 9.39 21.15
CA LYS A 281 5.59 10.76 20.67
C LYS A 281 4.52 11.18 19.69
N GLY A 282 3.97 12.37 19.89
CA GLY A 282 3.07 13.02 18.95
C GLY A 282 3.33 14.51 18.88
N TYR A 283 2.44 15.24 18.24
CA TYR A 283 2.59 16.67 17.98
C TYR A 283 1.35 17.43 18.45
N SER A 284 1.57 18.62 18.99
CA SER A 284 0.50 19.58 19.33
C SER A 284 0.95 20.96 18.86
N ASN A 285 0.25 21.54 17.89
CA ASN A 285 0.65 22.81 17.24
C ASN A 285 2.13 22.80 16.79
N GLU A 286 2.53 21.76 16.04
CA GLU A 286 3.90 21.53 15.53
C GLU A 286 5.00 21.34 16.60
N LYS A 287 4.63 21.23 17.88
CA LYS A 287 5.57 20.92 18.97
C LYS A 287 5.44 19.46 19.37
N GLU A 288 6.58 18.79 19.54
CA GLU A 288 6.62 17.42 20.06
C GLU A 288 6.05 17.37 21.48
N VAL A 289 5.14 16.44 21.72
CA VAL A 289 4.52 16.13 23.00
C VAL A 289 4.66 14.63 23.24
N GLU A 290 4.94 14.29 24.50
CA GLU A 290 5.13 12.92 24.93
C GLU A 290 3.97 12.46 25.82
N ARG A 291 3.56 11.19 25.66
CA ARG A 291 2.62 10.51 26.54
C ARG A 291 3.22 9.21 27.02
N LYS A 292 2.93 8.84 28.26
CA LYS A 292 3.21 7.49 28.76
C LYS A 292 2.04 6.58 28.43
N VAL A 293 2.30 5.30 28.20
CA VAL A 293 1.25 4.29 28.06
C VAL A 293 0.73 3.96 29.46
N SER A 294 -0.22 4.77 29.94
CA SER A 294 -0.77 4.68 31.30
C SER A 294 -2.23 5.12 31.34
N LEU A 295 -2.97 4.54 32.28
CA LEU A 295 -4.36 4.88 32.61
C LEU A 295 -4.52 6.30 33.17
N ASP A 296 -3.47 6.87 33.76
CA ASP A 296 -3.52 8.17 34.45
C ASP A 296 -3.27 9.36 33.51
N GLU A 297 -2.87 9.09 32.26
CA GLU A 297 -2.65 10.09 31.22
C GLU A 297 -3.98 10.47 30.52
N PRO A 298 -4.06 11.65 29.87
CA PRO A 298 -5.21 12.02 29.04
C PRO A 298 -5.47 10.99 27.94
N PHE A 299 -6.72 10.82 27.52
CA PHE A 299 -7.08 9.85 26.50
C PHE A 299 -6.43 10.20 25.16
N SER A 300 -5.78 9.21 24.55
CA SER A 300 -5.41 9.25 23.15
C SER A 300 -5.39 7.85 22.53
N ALA A 301 -5.71 7.77 21.24
CA ALA A 301 -5.73 6.54 20.47
C ALA A 301 -5.39 6.81 19.00
N ILE A 302 -4.88 5.79 18.32
CA ILE A 302 -4.67 5.79 16.86
C ILE A 302 -5.62 4.81 16.20
N VAL A 303 -6.34 5.25 15.17
CA VAL A 303 -7.15 4.36 14.32
C VAL A 303 -6.23 3.76 13.28
N PHE A 304 -5.96 2.46 13.38
CA PHE A 304 -5.02 1.78 12.47
C PHE A 304 -5.73 0.95 11.39
N LYS A 305 -7.04 0.73 11.54
CA LYS A 305 -7.86 0.00 10.57
C LYS A 305 -9.30 0.48 10.60
N THR A 306 -9.91 0.57 9.42
CA THR A 306 -11.35 0.73 9.24
C THR A 306 -11.91 -0.52 8.59
N ILE A 307 -13.12 -0.93 8.95
CA ILE A 307 -13.90 -1.98 8.29
C ILE A 307 -15.22 -1.37 7.84
N VAL A 308 -15.56 -1.51 6.56
CA VAL A 308 -16.82 -1.02 6.01
C VAL A 308 -17.79 -2.17 5.82
N ASP A 309 -18.80 -2.24 6.70
CA ASP A 309 -19.88 -3.21 6.58
C ASP A 309 -21.16 -2.54 6.07
N PRO A 310 -21.88 -3.12 5.08
CA PRO A 310 -23.09 -2.52 4.53
C PRO A 310 -24.28 -2.47 5.51
N PHE A 311 -24.28 -3.25 6.60
CA PHE A 311 -25.35 -3.30 7.60
C PHE A 311 -25.01 -2.52 8.88
N VAL A 312 -23.77 -2.66 9.38
CA VAL A 312 -23.30 -2.04 10.61
C VAL A 312 -22.72 -0.64 10.36
N GLY A 313 -22.33 -0.35 9.11
CA GLY A 313 -21.65 0.87 8.71
C GLY A 313 -20.14 0.78 8.94
N LYS A 314 -19.52 1.94 9.19
CA LYS A 314 -18.09 2.05 9.47
C LYS A 314 -17.78 1.56 10.89
N LEU A 315 -16.85 0.62 10.99
CA LEU A 315 -16.21 0.19 12.23
C LEU A 315 -14.76 0.65 12.21
N SER A 316 -14.39 1.54 13.13
CA SER A 316 -13.02 2.01 13.31
C SER A 316 -12.36 1.20 14.41
N VAL A 317 -11.25 0.54 14.08
CA VAL A 317 -10.43 -0.25 14.98
C VAL A 317 -9.24 0.61 15.40
N PHE A 318 -9.02 0.71 16.71
CA PHE A 318 -8.06 1.63 17.29
C PHE A 318 -7.28 0.98 18.43
N LYS A 319 -6.06 1.49 18.65
CA LYS A 319 -5.25 1.20 19.83
C LYS A 319 -5.25 2.42 20.74
N VAL A 320 -5.60 2.23 22.00
CA VAL A 320 -5.48 3.29 23.00
C VAL A 320 -4.01 3.39 23.41
N LEU A 321 -3.41 4.58 23.23
CA LEU A 321 -2.00 4.82 23.54
C LEU A 321 -1.83 5.47 24.91
N SER A 322 -2.83 6.22 25.38
CA SER A 322 -2.83 6.79 26.74
C SER A 322 -4.25 6.94 27.28
N GLY A 323 -4.38 6.93 28.61
CA GLY A 323 -5.65 7.03 29.31
C GLY A 323 -6.54 5.81 29.09
N LYS A 324 -7.84 6.07 28.94
CA LYS A 324 -8.84 5.04 28.64
C LYS A 324 -10.06 5.65 27.99
N ILE A 325 -10.82 4.83 27.30
CA ILE A 325 -12.09 5.23 26.67
C ILE A 325 -13.24 4.39 27.22
N THR A 326 -14.38 5.04 27.40
CA THR A 326 -15.65 4.41 27.79
C THR A 326 -16.74 4.77 26.79
N LYS A 327 -17.90 4.10 26.84
CA LYS A 327 -19.00 4.32 25.88
C LYS A 327 -19.51 5.77 25.84
N ASP A 328 -19.39 6.53 26.93
CA ASP A 328 -19.91 7.90 27.06
C ASP A 328 -18.84 8.98 26.85
N HIS A 329 -17.61 8.58 26.48
CA HIS A 329 -16.51 9.52 26.27
C HIS A 329 -16.74 10.36 25.01
N GLU A 330 -16.62 11.69 25.14
CA GLU A 330 -16.61 12.59 23.98
C GLU A 330 -15.19 12.62 23.41
N ILE A 331 -15.04 12.21 22.15
CA ILE A 331 -13.73 12.08 21.50
C ILE A 331 -13.54 13.23 20.51
N TYR A 332 -12.32 13.69 20.37
CA TYR A 332 -11.94 14.72 19.41
C TYR A 332 -10.92 14.16 18.44
N ASN A 333 -11.16 14.34 17.14
CA ASN A 333 -10.23 13.93 16.09
C ASN A 333 -9.28 15.09 15.79
N SER A 334 -8.00 14.94 16.16
CA SER A 334 -7.00 16.00 16.00
C SER A 334 -6.61 16.25 14.55
N ASN A 335 -6.72 15.24 13.68
CA ASN A 335 -6.39 15.37 12.26
C ASN A 335 -7.45 16.17 11.49
N LYS A 336 -8.71 16.12 11.95
CA LYS A 336 -9.85 16.79 11.29
C LYS A 336 -10.36 18.04 12.03
N ASP A 337 -9.83 18.33 13.21
CA ASP A 337 -10.24 19.41 14.11
C ASP A 337 -11.75 19.44 14.41
N ASP A 338 -12.34 18.28 14.73
CA ASP A 338 -13.77 18.18 15.01
C ASP A 338 -14.09 17.04 16.00
N PHE A 339 -15.26 17.12 16.62
CA PHE A 339 -15.74 16.18 17.64
C PHE A 339 -16.43 14.97 17.01
N GLU A 340 -16.25 13.83 17.64
CA GLU A 340 -16.85 12.56 17.25
C GLU A 340 -17.59 11.92 18.43
N LYS A 341 -18.58 11.09 18.12
CA LYS A 341 -19.34 10.38 19.14
C LYS A 341 -19.39 8.89 18.84
N LEU A 342 -19.00 8.10 19.85
CA LEU A 342 -19.02 6.66 19.80
C LEU A 342 -20.46 6.14 19.60
N GLY A 343 -20.67 5.27 18.61
CA GLY A 343 -21.92 4.53 18.47
C GLY A 343 -22.02 3.34 19.44
N GLY A 344 -20.90 2.67 19.68
CA GLY A 344 -20.73 1.54 20.59
C GLY A 344 -19.24 1.25 20.83
N LEU A 345 -18.91 0.43 21.82
CA LEU A 345 -17.52 0.09 22.16
C LEU A 345 -17.38 -1.43 22.24
N PHE A 346 -16.44 -1.97 21.47
CA PHE A 346 -16.29 -3.40 21.25
C PHE A 346 -14.82 -3.82 21.29
N VAL A 347 -14.62 -5.10 21.58
CA VAL A 347 -13.42 -5.86 21.25
C VAL A 347 -13.80 -6.81 20.12
N LEU A 348 -13.11 -6.72 18.99
CA LEU A 348 -13.38 -7.60 17.84
C LEU A 348 -12.63 -8.92 17.99
N ARG A 349 -13.29 -10.04 17.70
CA ARG A 349 -12.65 -11.34 17.48
C ARG A 349 -13.07 -11.85 16.11
N GLY A 350 -12.30 -11.46 15.09
CA GLY A 350 -12.70 -11.57 13.71
C GLY A 350 -14.05 -10.88 13.49
N LYS A 351 -15.00 -11.57 12.87
CA LYS A 351 -16.36 -11.05 12.66
C LYS A 351 -17.19 -10.81 13.93
N ASN A 352 -16.79 -11.35 15.08
CA ASN A 352 -17.59 -11.28 16.30
C ASN A 352 -17.30 -9.99 17.06
N GLN A 353 -18.35 -9.23 17.38
CA GLN A 353 -18.28 -8.03 18.21
C GLN A 353 -18.57 -8.39 19.66
N ILE A 354 -17.59 -8.23 20.55
CA ILE A 354 -17.75 -8.44 21.99
C ILE A 354 -17.88 -7.08 22.64
N GLU A 355 -19.04 -6.77 23.25
CA GLU A 355 -19.21 -5.49 23.95
C GLU A 355 -18.17 -5.29 25.05
N ALA A 356 -17.60 -4.09 25.11
CA ALA A 356 -16.65 -3.65 26.13
C ALA A 356 -17.21 -2.44 26.89
N SER A 357 -16.97 -2.41 28.21
CA SER A 357 -17.31 -1.26 29.04
C SER A 357 -16.28 -0.14 28.94
N GLU A 358 -15.01 -0.52 28.84
CA GLU A 358 -13.87 0.38 28.67
C GLU A 358 -12.75 -0.33 27.88
N ILE A 359 -11.91 0.46 27.23
CA ILE A 359 -10.64 0.02 26.60
C ILE A 359 -9.54 0.90 27.20
N VAL A 360 -8.50 0.27 27.74
CA VAL A 360 -7.42 0.93 28.50
C VAL A 360 -6.20 1.18 27.63
N ALA A 361 -5.30 2.08 28.05
CA ALA A 361 -3.99 2.28 27.44
C ALA A 361 -3.28 0.94 27.20
N GLY A 362 -2.76 0.76 25.99
CA GLY A 362 -2.14 -0.46 25.50
C GLY A 362 -3.10 -1.46 24.84
N ASP A 363 -4.41 -1.33 25.01
CA ASP A 363 -5.38 -2.28 24.46
C ASP A 363 -5.97 -1.84 23.10
N ILE A 364 -6.50 -2.82 22.36
CA ILE A 364 -7.15 -2.65 21.06
C ILE A 364 -8.66 -2.78 21.21
N GLY A 365 -9.37 -1.79 20.67
CA GLY A 365 -10.82 -1.73 20.64
C GLY A 365 -11.35 -1.35 19.27
N ALA A 366 -12.68 -1.38 19.14
CA ALA A 366 -13.37 -0.90 17.97
C ALA A 366 -14.63 -0.13 18.35
N THR A 367 -15.00 0.83 17.50
CA THR A 367 -16.23 1.61 17.65
C THR A 367 -16.93 1.78 16.30
N SER A 368 -18.23 2.00 16.33
CA SER A 368 -19.04 2.28 15.14
C SER A 368 -19.45 3.75 15.08
N LYS A 369 -19.86 4.18 13.88
CA LYS A 369 -20.52 5.47 13.61
C LYS A 369 -19.65 6.73 13.74
N LEU A 370 -18.33 6.60 13.68
CA LEU A 370 -17.48 7.77 13.45
C LEU A 370 -17.74 8.32 12.04
N GLN A 371 -18.01 9.61 11.93
CA GLN A 371 -18.47 10.24 10.69
C GLN A 371 -17.32 10.76 9.81
N ILE A 372 -16.28 11.30 10.42
CA ILE A 372 -15.17 11.98 9.74
C ILE A 372 -13.83 11.27 9.92
N THR A 373 -13.76 10.37 10.90
CA THR A 373 -12.52 9.68 11.27
C THR A 373 -12.12 8.66 10.23
N GLU A 374 -10.87 8.70 9.77
CA GLU A 374 -10.28 7.80 8.76
C GLU A 374 -9.17 6.92 9.38
N THR A 375 -8.72 5.91 8.61
CA THR A 375 -7.56 5.10 8.98
C THR A 375 -6.30 5.98 9.00
N GLY A 376 -5.55 5.95 10.11
CA GLY A 376 -4.40 6.81 10.38
C GLY A 376 -4.70 8.00 11.30
N ASP A 377 -5.97 8.32 11.54
CA ASP A 377 -6.35 9.45 12.40
C ASP A 377 -6.07 9.20 13.88
N THR A 378 -5.80 10.29 14.60
CA THR A 378 -5.64 10.32 16.06
C THR A 378 -6.91 10.82 16.73
N LEU A 379 -7.39 10.05 17.72
CA LEU A 379 -8.49 10.41 18.61
C LEU A 379 -7.93 10.79 19.98
N CYS A 380 -8.32 11.92 20.54
CA CYS A 380 -7.82 12.38 21.85
C CYS A 380 -8.84 13.26 22.59
N ASP A 381 -8.47 13.68 23.81
CA ASP A 381 -9.21 14.69 24.57
C ASP A 381 -8.95 16.11 24.01
N LYS A 382 -10.00 16.92 23.80
CA LYS A 382 -9.87 18.29 23.24
C LYS A 382 -9.01 19.22 24.11
N THR A 383 -8.97 18.99 25.43
CA THR A 383 -8.15 19.81 26.34
C THR A 383 -6.65 19.51 26.24
N ASP A 384 -6.30 18.35 25.68
CA ASP A 384 -4.96 17.76 25.72
C ASP A 384 -4.57 17.18 24.35
N ILE A 385 -4.75 18.00 23.32
CA ILE A 385 -4.57 17.64 21.90
C ILE A 385 -3.18 17.06 21.65
N ILE A 386 -3.15 15.89 21.03
CA ILE A 386 -1.98 15.23 20.47
C ILE A 386 -2.36 14.63 19.13
N GLN A 387 -1.46 14.71 18.16
CA GLN A 387 -1.58 14.08 16.85
C GLN A 387 -0.37 13.17 16.63
N TYR A 388 -0.60 11.89 16.37
CA TYR A 388 0.47 10.94 16.07
C TYR A 388 0.92 11.06 14.61
N LYS A 389 2.13 10.58 14.32
CA LYS A 389 2.65 10.55 12.96
C LYS A 389 1.82 9.58 12.12
N GLU A 390 1.46 10.00 10.91
CA GLU A 390 0.75 9.14 9.97
C GLU A 390 1.59 7.93 9.56
N ILE A 391 0.89 6.82 9.28
CA ILE A 391 1.51 5.60 8.79
C ILE A 391 1.99 5.86 7.35
N ASP A 392 3.25 5.53 7.11
CA ASP A 392 3.90 5.68 5.81
C ASP A 392 3.47 4.54 4.87
N TYR A 393 2.39 4.78 4.14
CA TYR A 393 1.83 3.84 3.17
C TYR A 393 2.51 3.96 1.80
N PRO A 394 2.68 2.85 1.07
CA PRO A 394 3.27 2.86 -0.26
C PRO A 394 2.31 3.49 -1.26
N ASP A 395 2.87 4.26 -2.19
CA ASP A 395 2.11 4.83 -3.30
C ASP A 395 1.54 3.72 -4.21
N PRO A 396 0.36 3.96 -4.83
CA PRO A 396 -0.21 3.04 -5.81
C PRO A 396 0.67 2.97 -7.07
N CYS A 397 1.01 1.76 -7.51
CA CYS A 397 1.87 1.54 -8.66
C CYS A 397 1.13 1.04 -9.92
N LEU A 398 -0.15 0.67 -9.81
CA LEU A 398 -0.98 0.22 -10.93
C LEU A 398 -2.28 1.02 -10.97
N PHE A 399 -2.58 1.63 -12.12
CA PHE A 399 -3.81 2.36 -12.37
C PHE A 399 -4.60 1.74 -13.52
N LEU A 400 -5.90 1.53 -13.30
CA LEU A 400 -6.83 1.02 -14.29
C LEU A 400 -8.07 1.91 -14.38
N ALA A 401 -8.65 2.03 -15.57
CA ALA A 401 -9.91 2.72 -15.76
C ALA A 401 -11.08 1.83 -15.34
N VAL A 402 -12.08 2.42 -14.70
CA VAL A 402 -13.31 1.75 -14.29
C VAL A 402 -14.44 2.16 -15.23
N GLU A 403 -15.04 1.18 -15.89
CA GLU A 403 -16.18 1.39 -16.79
C GLU A 403 -17.45 0.71 -16.26
N PRO A 404 -18.59 1.44 -16.17
CA PRO A 404 -19.84 0.87 -15.72
C PRO A 404 -20.40 -0.12 -16.74
N LYS A 405 -20.79 -1.33 -16.32
CA LYS A 405 -21.53 -2.26 -17.21
C LYS A 405 -22.96 -1.77 -17.49
N ALA A 406 -23.58 -1.13 -16.51
CA ALA A 406 -24.93 -0.60 -16.61
C ALA A 406 -24.92 0.93 -16.67
N LYS A 407 -25.65 1.51 -17.64
CA LYS A 407 -25.82 2.97 -17.74
C LYS A 407 -26.58 3.48 -16.51
N GLY A 408 -26.04 4.50 -15.85
CA GLY A 408 -26.63 5.15 -14.68
C GLY A 408 -26.00 4.77 -13.34
N ASP A 409 -25.08 3.79 -13.30
CA ASP A 409 -24.41 3.38 -12.06
C ASP A 409 -23.22 4.28 -11.68
N GLU A 410 -22.87 5.30 -12.48
CA GLU A 410 -21.69 6.15 -12.30
C GLU A 410 -21.60 6.81 -10.92
N GLU A 411 -22.70 7.38 -10.42
CA GLU A 411 -22.76 8.03 -9.10
C GLU A 411 -22.61 7.01 -7.96
N LYS A 412 -23.19 5.82 -8.14
CA LYS A 412 -23.10 4.72 -7.19
C LYS A 412 -21.69 4.12 -7.15
N ILE A 413 -21.02 4.03 -8.30
CA ILE A 413 -19.62 3.61 -8.40
C ILE A 413 -18.73 4.57 -7.61
N GLY A 414 -18.82 5.88 -7.88
CA GLY A 414 -17.99 6.88 -7.21
C GLY A 414 -18.14 6.86 -5.69
N SER A 415 -19.39 6.86 -5.20
CA SER A 415 -19.66 6.82 -3.76
C SER A 415 -19.26 5.50 -3.08
N SER A 416 -19.35 4.37 -3.78
CA SER A 416 -18.95 3.06 -3.24
C SER A 416 -17.43 2.91 -3.21
N LEU A 417 -16.73 3.40 -4.24
CA LEU A 417 -15.28 3.43 -4.31
C LEU A 417 -14.66 4.31 -3.22
N GLN A 418 -15.25 5.48 -2.96
CA GLN A 418 -14.80 6.36 -1.89
C GLN A 418 -14.86 5.66 -0.51
N ARG A 419 -15.91 4.87 -0.25
CA ARG A 419 -16.02 4.07 0.98
C ARG A 419 -14.93 3.00 1.07
N LEU A 420 -14.54 2.39 -0.05
CA LEU A 420 -13.48 1.39 -0.06
C LEU A 420 -12.09 2.02 0.14
N THR A 421 -11.87 3.25 -0.31
CA THR A 421 -10.64 4.02 0.00
C THR A 421 -10.51 4.30 1.51
N GLU A 422 -11.60 4.44 2.26
CA GLU A 422 -11.53 4.59 3.72
C GLU A 422 -11.03 3.32 4.44
N GLU A 423 -11.25 2.14 3.85
CA GLU A 423 -10.81 0.84 4.37
C GLU A 423 -9.31 0.62 4.14
N ASP A 424 -8.82 0.98 2.94
CA ASP A 424 -7.45 0.77 2.50
C ASP A 424 -6.80 2.06 1.98
N PRO A 425 -5.91 2.70 2.77
CA PRO A 425 -5.20 3.92 2.37
C PRO A 425 -4.28 3.77 1.15
N THR A 426 -3.93 2.54 0.75
CA THR A 426 -3.11 2.27 -0.44
C THR A 426 -3.93 2.20 -1.73
N PHE A 427 -5.26 2.27 -1.62
CA PHE A 427 -6.20 2.26 -2.73
C PHE A 427 -6.75 3.66 -3.00
N VAL A 428 -6.43 4.21 -4.17
CA VAL A 428 -6.82 5.57 -4.55
C VAL A 428 -7.84 5.58 -5.68
N THR A 429 -8.66 6.62 -5.72
CA THR A 429 -9.57 6.88 -6.83
C THR A 429 -9.29 8.27 -7.39
N GLU A 430 -9.12 8.37 -8.71
CA GLU A 430 -8.80 9.63 -9.38
C GLU A 430 -9.71 9.80 -10.60
N ARG A 431 -10.29 10.99 -10.77
CA ARG A 431 -10.97 11.34 -12.02
C ARG A 431 -10.03 12.14 -12.90
N ASN A 432 -9.57 11.54 -14.00
CA ASN A 432 -8.74 12.23 -14.95
C ASN A 432 -9.51 13.39 -15.60
N SER A 433 -9.00 14.60 -15.46
CA SER A 433 -9.68 15.82 -15.90
C SER A 433 -9.78 15.95 -17.42
N GLU A 434 -8.90 15.28 -18.18
CA GLU A 434 -8.84 15.36 -19.63
C GLU A 434 -9.62 14.23 -20.30
N THR A 435 -9.33 12.98 -19.94
CA THR A 435 -9.97 11.80 -20.53
C THR A 435 -11.36 11.56 -19.95
N LYS A 436 -11.69 12.24 -18.83
CA LYS A 436 -12.94 12.10 -18.06
C LYS A 436 -13.16 10.70 -17.48
N GLN A 437 -12.18 9.81 -17.58
CA GLN A 437 -12.24 8.48 -16.98
C GLN A 437 -12.09 8.56 -15.46
N LEU A 438 -12.81 7.68 -14.79
CA LEU A 438 -12.55 7.35 -13.39
C LEU A 438 -11.49 6.25 -13.36
N LEU A 439 -10.36 6.55 -12.73
CA LEU A 439 -9.26 5.63 -12.53
C LEU A 439 -9.27 5.14 -11.08
N ILE A 440 -8.90 3.89 -10.91
CA ILE A 440 -8.57 3.32 -9.61
C ILE A 440 -7.11 2.91 -9.60
N GLY A 441 -6.41 3.27 -8.52
CA GLY A 441 -5.00 3.00 -8.31
C GLY A 441 -4.80 2.10 -7.10
N GLY A 442 -3.85 1.17 -7.19
CA GLY A 442 -3.50 0.29 -6.09
C GLY A 442 -2.10 -0.29 -6.21
N GLN A 443 -1.75 -1.12 -5.24
CA GLN A 443 -0.52 -1.89 -5.18
C GLN A 443 -0.45 -2.96 -6.26
N GLY A 444 -1.57 -3.49 -6.75
CA GLY A 444 -1.50 -4.44 -7.87
C GLY A 444 -2.83 -5.05 -8.28
N ASN A 445 -2.75 -5.95 -9.25
CA ASN A 445 -3.94 -6.47 -9.92
C ASN A 445 -4.83 -7.30 -8.98
N MET A 446 -4.25 -7.98 -7.97
CA MET A 446 -5.06 -8.76 -7.03
C MET A 446 -5.92 -7.84 -6.16
N GLN A 447 -5.34 -6.76 -5.64
CA GLN A 447 -6.09 -5.76 -4.85
C GLN A 447 -7.18 -5.11 -5.69
N LEU A 448 -6.87 -4.64 -6.90
CA LEU A 448 -7.88 -4.02 -7.77
C LEU A 448 -9.01 -5.00 -8.13
N THR A 449 -8.70 -6.27 -8.38
CA THR A 449 -9.72 -7.29 -8.64
C THR A 449 -10.60 -7.54 -7.41
N VAL A 450 -10.01 -7.62 -6.21
CA VAL A 450 -10.76 -7.75 -4.96
C VAL A 450 -11.67 -6.55 -4.71
N ILE A 451 -11.22 -5.33 -5.00
CA ILE A 451 -12.05 -4.12 -4.90
C ILE A 451 -13.25 -4.20 -5.85
N VAL A 452 -13.08 -4.66 -7.08
CA VAL A 452 -14.18 -4.88 -8.02
C VAL A 452 -15.17 -5.95 -7.53
N ASP A 453 -14.66 -7.04 -6.95
CA ASP A 453 -15.52 -8.07 -6.35
C ASP A 453 -16.30 -7.52 -5.15
N LYS A 454 -15.66 -6.72 -4.27
CA LYS A 454 -16.33 -6.02 -3.17
C LYS A 454 -17.39 -5.04 -3.67
N LEU A 455 -17.12 -4.27 -4.73
CA LEU A 455 -18.14 -3.40 -5.36
C LEU A 455 -19.39 -4.19 -5.77
N LYS A 456 -19.19 -5.37 -6.36
CA LYS A 456 -20.27 -6.24 -6.80
C LYS A 456 -20.99 -6.91 -5.63
N ASN A 457 -20.27 -7.52 -4.70
CA ASN A 457 -20.83 -8.34 -3.64
C ASN A 457 -21.44 -7.54 -2.49
N THR A 458 -20.88 -6.36 -2.21
CA THR A 458 -21.28 -5.50 -1.08
C THR A 458 -22.26 -4.43 -1.54
N PHE A 459 -21.98 -3.77 -2.67
CA PHE A 459 -22.77 -2.63 -3.14
C PHE A 459 -23.68 -2.97 -4.33
N GLY A 460 -23.54 -4.15 -4.94
CA GLY A 460 -24.34 -4.54 -6.11
C GLY A 460 -24.02 -3.70 -7.35
N VAL A 461 -22.75 -3.32 -7.52
CA VAL A 461 -22.26 -2.49 -8.63
C VAL A 461 -21.28 -3.32 -9.45
N ASP A 462 -21.55 -3.51 -10.74
CA ASP A 462 -20.71 -4.32 -11.63
C ASP A 462 -19.97 -3.41 -12.63
N VAL A 463 -18.64 -3.52 -12.64
CA VAL A 463 -17.74 -2.68 -13.43
C VAL A 463 -16.78 -3.55 -14.25
N GLU A 464 -16.24 -2.98 -15.31
CA GLU A 464 -15.13 -3.54 -16.07
C GLU A 464 -13.88 -2.70 -15.85
N LEU A 465 -12.73 -3.37 -15.77
CA LEU A 465 -11.42 -2.73 -15.72
C LEU A 465 -10.85 -2.65 -17.14
N ALA A 466 -10.36 -1.48 -17.51
CA ALA A 466 -9.73 -1.23 -18.81
C ALA A 466 -8.40 -0.48 -18.63
N ASP A 467 -7.52 -0.57 -19.63
CA ASP A 467 -6.30 0.23 -19.66
C ASP A 467 -6.68 1.75 -19.70
N PRO A 468 -5.97 2.63 -18.97
CA PRO A 468 -6.25 4.07 -19.01
C PRO A 468 -6.09 4.66 -20.41
N LYS A 469 -6.91 5.66 -20.75
CA LYS A 469 -6.74 6.42 -22.00
C LYS A 469 -5.51 7.31 -21.88
N VAL A 470 -4.68 7.31 -22.91
CA VAL A 470 -3.53 8.20 -23.02
C VAL A 470 -4.01 9.58 -23.46
N ALA A 471 -3.55 10.61 -22.75
CA ALA A 471 -3.83 12.00 -23.04
C ALA A 471 -2.94 12.53 -24.18
N TYR A 472 -3.10 12.01 -25.40
CA TYR A 472 -2.34 12.46 -26.57
C TYR A 472 -2.56 13.95 -26.86
N ARG A 473 -1.62 14.53 -27.62
CA ARG A 473 -1.73 15.88 -28.21
C ARG A 473 -1.48 15.84 -29.70
N GLU A 474 -1.85 16.92 -30.38
CA GLU A 474 -1.49 17.17 -31.77
C GLU A 474 -0.57 18.40 -31.84
N THR A 475 0.39 18.41 -32.74
CA THR A 475 1.18 19.62 -33.05
C THR A 475 1.53 19.66 -34.53
N ILE A 476 2.25 20.69 -34.98
CA ILE A 476 2.66 20.87 -36.38
C ILE A 476 4.18 20.88 -36.48
N LYS A 477 4.71 20.32 -37.58
CA LYS A 477 6.15 20.36 -37.91
C LYS A 477 6.50 21.37 -38.98
N GLY A 478 5.54 21.71 -39.83
CA GLY A 478 5.72 22.63 -40.95
C GLY A 478 5.08 23.99 -40.68
N THR A 479 5.32 24.90 -41.62
CA THR A 479 4.65 26.20 -41.66
C THR A 479 3.61 26.21 -42.78
N ALA A 480 2.44 26.78 -42.54
CA ALA A 480 1.40 26.96 -43.56
C ALA A 480 0.73 28.33 -43.46
N SER A 481 0.55 28.99 -44.60
CA SER A 481 -0.17 30.26 -44.70
C SER A 481 -1.49 30.05 -45.44
N VAL A 482 -2.61 30.34 -44.78
CA VAL A 482 -3.93 29.96 -45.29
C VAL A 482 -4.96 31.07 -45.12
N GLN A 483 -5.97 31.07 -46.01
CA GLN A 483 -7.12 31.94 -45.94
C GLN A 483 -8.35 31.24 -45.35
N GLY A 484 -8.90 31.85 -44.29
CA GLY A 484 -10.20 31.55 -43.72
C GLY A 484 -11.21 32.64 -44.06
N LYS A 485 -12.21 32.32 -44.88
CA LYS A 485 -13.22 33.28 -45.32
C LYS A 485 -14.62 32.77 -45.03
N HIS A 486 -15.41 33.56 -44.30
CA HIS A 486 -16.80 33.32 -44.00
C HIS A 486 -17.66 34.44 -44.62
N LYS A 487 -18.55 34.07 -45.54
CA LYS A 487 -19.51 34.98 -46.16
C LYS A 487 -20.89 34.33 -46.20
N LYS A 488 -21.87 34.90 -45.49
CA LYS A 488 -23.27 34.43 -45.50
C LYS A 488 -24.22 35.60 -45.69
N GLN A 489 -25.11 35.47 -46.68
CA GLN A 489 -25.98 36.56 -47.14
C GLN A 489 -27.48 36.16 -47.19
N SER A 490 -27.93 35.14 -46.45
CA SER A 490 -29.33 34.69 -46.47
C SER A 490 -30.15 35.18 -45.27
N GLY A 491 -31.15 36.04 -45.55
CA GLY A 491 -32.36 36.29 -44.75
C GLY A 491 -32.25 37.03 -43.42
N GLY A 492 -31.05 37.28 -42.89
CA GLY A 492 -30.82 37.96 -41.60
C GLY A 492 -29.65 38.96 -41.65
N ALA A 493 -29.11 39.34 -40.49
CA ALA A 493 -27.90 40.19 -40.41
C ALA A 493 -26.74 39.53 -41.19
N GLY A 494 -26.13 40.28 -42.10
CA GLY A 494 -25.04 39.78 -42.93
C GLY A 494 -23.84 39.36 -42.08
N GLN A 495 -23.10 38.35 -42.56
CA GLN A 495 -21.87 37.89 -41.92
C GLN A 495 -20.73 37.88 -42.93
N TYR A 496 -19.68 38.65 -42.64
CA TYR A 496 -18.46 38.71 -43.42
C TYR A 496 -17.23 38.73 -42.50
N GLY A 497 -16.36 37.74 -42.64
CA GLY A 497 -15.04 37.70 -41.99
C GLY A 497 -14.04 37.04 -42.92
N ASP A 498 -12.84 37.61 -43.03
CA ASP A 498 -11.78 37.10 -43.90
C ASP A 498 -10.43 37.34 -43.21
N VAL A 499 -9.71 36.26 -42.94
CA VAL A 499 -8.41 36.28 -42.24
C VAL A 499 -7.40 35.41 -42.97
N HIS A 500 -6.16 35.90 -43.02
CA HIS A 500 -5.00 35.16 -43.51
C HIS A 500 -4.04 34.96 -42.35
N ILE A 501 -3.81 33.69 -42.02
CA ILE A 501 -3.06 33.30 -40.83
C ILE A 501 -1.92 32.38 -41.27
N ARG A 502 -0.72 32.65 -40.75
CA ARG A 502 0.45 31.78 -40.87
C ARG A 502 0.57 30.97 -39.58
N PHE A 503 0.55 29.65 -39.72
CA PHE A 503 0.76 28.71 -38.63
C PHE A 503 2.18 28.18 -38.69
N GLU A 504 2.89 28.18 -37.57
CA GLU A 504 4.25 27.64 -37.43
C GLU A 504 4.46 26.97 -36.06
N PRO A 505 5.43 26.05 -35.90
CA PRO A 505 5.70 25.41 -34.62
C PRO A 505 6.15 26.41 -33.55
N SER A 506 5.84 26.12 -32.29
CA SER A 506 6.18 26.95 -31.13
C SER A 506 6.73 26.11 -29.98
N GLU A 507 7.58 26.69 -29.13
CA GLU A 507 7.98 26.08 -27.85
C GLU A 507 6.93 26.31 -26.76
N GLU A 508 6.15 27.39 -26.87
CA GLU A 508 5.00 27.68 -26.01
C GLU A 508 3.73 27.00 -26.52
N GLU A 509 2.82 26.65 -25.61
CA GLU A 509 1.58 25.91 -25.90
C GLU A 509 0.74 26.55 -27.00
N PHE A 510 0.56 27.87 -26.95
CA PHE A 510 -0.07 28.64 -28.02
C PHE A 510 0.40 30.09 -28.02
N VAL A 511 0.87 30.56 -29.19
CA VAL A 511 1.30 31.96 -29.38
C VAL A 511 0.43 32.61 -30.45
N PHE A 512 -0.18 33.75 -30.13
CA PHE A 512 -0.91 34.56 -31.10
C PHE A 512 -0.19 35.89 -31.32
N GLU A 513 0.13 36.20 -32.57
CA GLU A 513 0.78 37.45 -32.97
C GLU A 513 0.06 38.15 -34.12
N GLU A 514 0.16 39.48 -34.17
CA GLU A 514 -0.38 40.31 -35.23
C GLU A 514 0.73 40.98 -36.06
N GLU A 515 0.72 40.75 -37.37
CA GLU A 515 1.57 41.41 -38.38
C GLU A 515 0.70 42.18 -39.38
N ILE A 516 -0.43 42.75 -38.92
CA ILE A 516 -1.41 43.39 -39.82
C ILE A 516 -0.91 44.75 -40.32
N PHE A 517 -0.81 44.90 -41.63
CA PHE A 517 -0.51 46.17 -42.28
C PHE A 517 -1.79 46.89 -42.76
N GLY A 518 -1.87 48.21 -42.54
CA GLY A 518 -2.91 49.06 -43.13
C GLY A 518 -4.34 48.91 -42.58
N GLY A 519 -4.55 48.16 -41.50
CA GLY A 519 -5.87 48.00 -40.86
C GLY A 519 -6.83 47.08 -41.62
N ALA A 520 -6.30 46.14 -42.41
CA ALA A 520 -7.07 45.15 -43.18
C ALA A 520 -8.08 44.34 -42.33
N VAL A 521 -7.73 44.12 -41.05
CA VAL A 521 -8.65 43.64 -40.01
C VAL A 521 -8.74 44.71 -38.92
N PRO A 522 -9.95 45.24 -38.61
CA PRO A 522 -10.13 46.20 -37.53
C PRO A 522 -9.72 45.63 -36.16
N LYS A 523 -8.99 46.41 -35.35
CA LYS A 523 -8.49 45.98 -34.03
C LYS A 523 -9.54 45.41 -33.09
N GLN A 524 -10.78 45.88 -33.18
CA GLN A 524 -11.91 45.39 -32.39
C GLN A 524 -12.27 43.92 -32.66
N TYR A 525 -11.92 43.36 -33.83
CA TYR A 525 -12.21 41.97 -34.19
C TYR A 525 -11.04 41.01 -33.95
N ILE A 526 -9.85 41.51 -33.65
CA ILE A 526 -8.66 40.68 -33.41
C ILE A 526 -8.86 39.74 -32.21
N PRO A 527 -9.42 40.17 -31.06
CA PRO A 527 -9.73 39.25 -29.96
C PRO A 527 -10.72 38.14 -30.35
N ALA A 528 -11.62 38.40 -31.32
CA ALA A 528 -12.54 37.39 -31.82
C ALA A 528 -11.85 36.36 -32.73
N VAL A 529 -10.81 36.77 -33.47
CA VAL A 529 -9.94 35.87 -34.24
C VAL A 529 -9.16 34.97 -33.30
N GLU A 530 -8.47 35.55 -32.31
CA GLU A 530 -7.71 34.82 -31.29
C GLU A 530 -8.60 33.81 -30.57
N LYS A 531 -9.75 34.25 -30.05
CA LYS A 531 -10.74 33.36 -29.41
C LYS A 531 -11.20 32.23 -30.34
N GLY A 532 -11.37 32.52 -31.63
CA GLY A 532 -11.73 31.52 -32.64
C GLY A 532 -10.64 30.47 -32.87
N LEU A 533 -9.37 30.84 -32.75
CA LEU A 533 -8.24 29.92 -32.80
C LEU A 533 -8.16 29.10 -31.51
N THR A 534 -8.19 29.73 -30.34
CA THR A 534 -8.11 29.06 -29.03
C THR A 534 -9.20 27.99 -28.86
N GLU A 535 -10.43 28.27 -29.32
CA GLU A 535 -11.51 27.27 -29.26
C GLU A 535 -11.24 26.06 -30.17
N CYS A 536 -10.55 26.24 -31.29
CA CYS A 536 -10.20 25.15 -32.21
C CYS A 536 -9.03 24.30 -31.71
N LEU A 537 -8.16 24.83 -30.84
CA LEU A 537 -7.06 24.06 -30.26
C LEU A 537 -7.56 22.83 -29.51
N ASN A 538 -8.76 22.86 -28.92
CA ASN A 538 -9.30 21.71 -28.20
C ASN A 538 -9.54 20.46 -29.07
N LYS A 539 -9.57 20.58 -30.40
CA LYS A 539 -9.86 19.46 -31.30
C LYS A 539 -9.05 19.54 -32.59
N GLY A 540 -7.96 18.78 -32.63
CA GLY A 540 -7.08 18.66 -33.78
C GLY A 540 -7.67 17.89 -34.97
N PRO A 541 -7.06 18.01 -36.16
CA PRO A 541 -7.55 17.39 -37.38
C PRO A 541 -7.21 15.90 -37.54
N LEU A 542 -6.25 15.34 -36.80
CA LEU A 542 -5.83 13.94 -36.95
C LEU A 542 -6.75 12.99 -36.21
N ALA A 543 -6.68 13.01 -34.88
CA ALA A 543 -7.42 12.12 -33.99
C ALA A 543 -8.42 12.91 -33.13
N GLY A 544 -8.38 14.24 -33.17
CA GLY A 544 -9.29 15.09 -32.41
C GLY A 544 -8.78 15.42 -31.01
N TYR A 545 -7.49 15.26 -30.77
CA TYR A 545 -6.84 15.61 -29.50
C TYR A 545 -6.50 17.10 -29.45
N PRO A 546 -6.27 17.68 -28.26
CA PRO A 546 -5.86 19.07 -28.14
C PRO A 546 -4.55 19.35 -28.91
N VAL A 547 -4.55 20.47 -29.63
CA VAL A 547 -3.41 20.97 -30.41
C VAL A 547 -2.58 21.89 -29.54
N VAL A 548 -1.29 21.61 -29.41
CA VAL A 548 -0.33 22.38 -28.61
C VAL A 548 0.90 22.73 -29.43
N ASN A 549 1.73 23.64 -28.92
CA ASN A 549 3.01 24.02 -29.49
C ASN A 549 2.83 24.67 -30.88
N VAL A 550 1.84 25.56 -31.01
CA VAL A 550 1.49 26.24 -32.26
C VAL A 550 1.53 27.76 -32.11
N LYS A 551 2.22 28.42 -33.02
CA LYS A 551 2.18 29.87 -33.21
C LYS A 551 1.31 30.23 -34.41
N ALA A 552 0.40 31.17 -34.20
CA ALA A 552 -0.52 31.69 -35.21
C ALA A 552 -0.30 33.20 -35.41
N VAL A 553 0.15 33.59 -36.60
CA VAL A 553 0.42 34.98 -36.97
C VAL A 553 -0.66 35.47 -37.92
N LEU A 554 -1.47 36.44 -37.47
CA LEU A 554 -2.46 37.13 -38.30
C LEU A 554 -1.76 38.23 -39.11
N PHE A 555 -1.61 38.04 -40.42
CA PHE A 555 -0.83 38.98 -41.25
C PHE A 555 -1.66 39.72 -42.31
N ASP A 556 -2.84 39.22 -42.69
CA ASP A 556 -3.72 39.88 -43.67
C ASP A 556 -5.20 39.49 -43.45
N GLY A 557 -6.13 40.17 -44.12
CA GLY A 557 -7.56 39.91 -44.00
C GLY A 557 -8.42 40.90 -44.77
N SER A 558 -9.74 40.80 -44.62
CA SER A 558 -10.65 41.83 -45.10
C SER A 558 -11.93 41.88 -44.28
N TYR A 559 -12.58 43.05 -44.26
CA TYR A 559 -13.86 43.25 -43.58
C TYR A 559 -14.86 43.97 -44.48
N HIS A 560 -16.16 43.82 -44.18
CA HIS A 560 -17.23 44.57 -44.82
C HIS A 560 -17.86 45.51 -43.77
N PRO A 561 -18.03 46.82 -44.04
CA PRO A 561 -18.45 47.79 -43.03
C PRO A 561 -19.78 47.49 -42.33
N VAL A 562 -20.69 46.76 -43.00
CA VAL A 562 -22.04 46.48 -42.49
C VAL A 562 -22.22 45.01 -42.07
N ASP A 563 -21.52 44.09 -42.74
CA ASP A 563 -21.74 42.65 -42.54
C ASP A 563 -20.68 42.01 -41.64
N SER A 564 -19.62 42.73 -41.27
CA SER A 564 -18.60 42.21 -40.36
C SER A 564 -19.00 42.33 -38.91
N ASN A 565 -18.82 41.22 -38.17
CA ASN A 565 -19.06 41.13 -36.75
C ASN A 565 -18.08 40.12 -36.13
N GLU A 566 -17.98 40.12 -34.80
CA GLU A 566 -17.07 39.24 -34.06
C GLU A 566 -17.27 37.76 -34.40
N MET A 567 -18.54 37.32 -34.51
CA MET A 567 -18.85 35.93 -34.84
C MET A 567 -18.35 35.53 -36.23
N ALA A 568 -18.42 36.43 -37.22
CA ALA A 568 -17.94 36.17 -38.56
C ALA A 568 -16.41 36.00 -38.62
N PHE A 569 -15.67 36.83 -37.87
CA PHE A 569 -14.20 36.71 -37.74
C PHE A 569 -13.78 35.48 -36.96
N LYS A 570 -14.54 35.12 -35.92
CA LYS A 570 -14.34 33.88 -35.18
C LYS A 570 -14.49 32.64 -36.08
N ILE A 571 -15.55 32.57 -36.89
CA ILE A 571 -15.77 31.47 -37.85
C ILE A 571 -14.68 31.46 -38.93
N ALA A 572 -14.29 32.64 -39.44
CA ALA A 572 -13.21 32.77 -40.41
C ALA A 572 -11.89 32.21 -39.85
N ALA A 573 -11.56 32.52 -38.59
CA ALA A 573 -10.40 31.98 -37.88
C ALA A 573 -10.47 30.45 -37.75
N SER A 574 -11.63 29.89 -37.38
CA SER A 574 -11.80 28.43 -37.32
C SER A 574 -11.64 27.74 -38.69
N LEU A 575 -12.06 28.38 -39.78
CA LEU A 575 -11.84 27.87 -41.14
C LEU A 575 -10.37 27.95 -41.56
N ALA A 576 -9.67 29.03 -41.19
CA ALA A 576 -8.24 29.16 -41.39
C ALA A 576 -7.50 28.06 -40.62
N PHE A 577 -7.78 27.88 -39.33
CA PHE A 577 -7.16 26.86 -38.48
C PHE A 577 -7.26 25.45 -39.08
N LYS A 578 -8.46 25.00 -39.46
CA LYS A 578 -8.67 23.65 -40.03
C LYS A 578 -7.87 23.40 -41.30
N LYS A 579 -7.68 24.42 -42.15
CA LYS A 579 -6.84 24.31 -43.35
C LYS A 579 -5.36 24.37 -43.00
N GLY A 580 -4.99 25.34 -42.17
CA GLY A 580 -3.61 25.64 -41.80
C GLY A 580 -2.92 24.50 -41.09
N ILE A 581 -3.54 23.97 -40.03
CA ILE A 581 -2.98 22.83 -39.29
C ILE A 581 -2.83 21.59 -40.19
N LYS A 582 -3.79 21.36 -41.11
CA LYS A 582 -3.73 20.22 -42.04
C LYS A 582 -2.59 20.36 -43.07
N GLU A 583 -2.32 21.57 -43.55
CA GLU A 583 -1.22 21.86 -44.49
C GLU A 583 0.15 21.94 -43.78
N ALA A 584 0.16 22.25 -42.48
CA ALA A 584 1.37 22.40 -41.65
C ALA A 584 1.98 21.08 -41.16
N LYS A 585 1.66 19.94 -41.80
CA LYS A 585 2.16 18.60 -41.45
C LYS A 585 1.93 18.26 -39.97
N PRO A 586 0.68 18.02 -39.57
CA PRO A 586 0.36 17.72 -38.19
C PRO A 586 0.91 16.34 -37.77
N VAL A 587 1.32 16.22 -36.52
CA VAL A 587 1.83 14.98 -35.89
C VAL A 587 1.19 14.77 -34.51
N LEU A 588 1.16 13.53 -34.04
CA LEU A 588 0.72 13.19 -32.69
C LEU A 588 1.88 13.31 -31.71
N LEU A 589 1.57 13.74 -30.49
CA LEU A 589 2.46 13.69 -29.34
C LEU A 589 1.89 12.75 -28.26
N GLU A 590 2.77 11.96 -27.63
CA GLU A 590 2.48 11.12 -26.47
C GLU A 590 3.19 11.64 -25.21
N PRO A 591 2.59 11.43 -24.02
CA PRO A 591 3.24 11.78 -22.76
C PRO A 591 4.38 10.81 -22.45
N ILE A 592 5.54 11.38 -22.13
CA ILE A 592 6.73 10.68 -21.64
C ILE A 592 6.79 10.85 -20.12
N MET A 593 6.98 9.72 -19.45
CA MET A 593 7.12 9.64 -18.00
C MET A 593 8.60 9.50 -17.64
N LYS A 594 9.05 10.25 -16.64
CA LYS A 594 10.28 9.95 -15.92
C LYS A 594 9.97 8.85 -14.92
N VAL A 595 10.75 7.77 -14.95
CA VAL A 595 10.54 6.53 -14.22
C VAL A 595 11.77 6.25 -13.38
N GLU A 596 11.56 6.05 -12.08
CA GLU A 596 12.61 5.68 -11.14
C GLU A 596 12.32 4.27 -10.64
N VAL A 597 13.20 3.31 -10.95
CA VAL A 597 13.00 1.87 -10.69
C VAL A 597 14.05 1.39 -9.70
N LEU A 598 13.62 0.87 -8.56
CA LEU A 598 14.50 0.36 -7.52
C LEU A 598 14.47 -1.16 -7.53
N VAL A 599 15.61 -1.81 -7.78
CA VAL A 599 15.72 -3.27 -7.93
C VAL A 599 17.02 -3.83 -7.35
N PRO A 600 17.07 -5.08 -6.87
CA PRO A 600 18.34 -5.73 -6.54
C PRO A 600 19.27 -5.83 -7.75
N ASP A 601 20.58 -5.79 -7.52
CA ASP A 601 21.63 -5.86 -8.56
C ASP A 601 21.45 -7.05 -9.52
N GLU A 602 21.02 -8.19 -8.98
CA GLU A 602 20.79 -9.44 -9.73
C GLU A 602 19.77 -9.31 -10.87
N TYR A 603 18.76 -8.43 -10.73
CA TYR A 603 17.70 -8.24 -11.72
C TYR A 603 17.91 -7.02 -12.61
N MET A 604 18.97 -6.25 -12.38
CA MET A 604 19.27 -5.00 -13.07
C MET A 604 19.29 -5.19 -14.61
N GLY A 605 19.94 -6.26 -15.09
CA GLY A 605 20.06 -6.55 -16.52
C GLY A 605 18.70 -6.82 -17.19
N ASP A 606 17.83 -7.57 -16.55
CA ASP A 606 16.49 -7.89 -17.07
C ASP A 606 15.60 -6.64 -17.15
N VAL A 607 15.66 -5.80 -16.12
CA VAL A 607 14.89 -4.55 -16.03
C VAL A 607 15.33 -3.55 -17.10
N MET A 608 16.64 -3.41 -17.33
CA MET A 608 17.17 -2.58 -18.42
C MET A 608 16.72 -3.13 -19.79
N GLY A 609 16.73 -4.45 -19.97
CA GLY A 609 16.27 -5.10 -21.19
C GLY A 609 14.80 -4.84 -21.47
N ASP A 610 13.95 -4.91 -20.44
CA ASP A 610 12.51 -4.61 -20.55
C ASP A 610 12.24 -3.14 -20.86
N MET A 611 12.93 -2.22 -20.17
CA MET A 611 12.76 -0.77 -20.41
C MET A 611 13.09 -0.40 -21.87
N ASN A 612 14.13 -1.00 -22.46
CA ASN A 612 14.45 -0.81 -23.88
C ASN A 612 13.35 -1.35 -24.82
N LYS A 613 12.71 -2.48 -24.48
CA LYS A 613 11.58 -3.02 -25.27
C LYS A 613 10.38 -2.07 -25.24
N ARG A 614 10.19 -1.34 -24.13
CA ARG A 614 9.15 -0.33 -23.92
C ARG A 614 9.46 1.04 -24.53
N ARG A 615 10.41 1.11 -25.45
CA ARG A 615 10.90 2.39 -26.03
C ARG A 615 11.45 3.35 -24.97
N GLY A 616 11.82 2.83 -23.81
CA GLY A 616 12.38 3.61 -22.74
C GLY A 616 13.85 3.95 -22.97
N ARG A 617 14.28 5.09 -22.45
CA ARG A 617 15.65 5.58 -22.50
C ARG A 617 16.21 5.63 -21.08
N ILE A 618 17.25 4.85 -20.81
CA ILE A 618 17.98 4.92 -19.54
C ILE A 618 18.78 6.21 -19.48
N LEU A 619 18.61 6.98 -18.41
CA LEU A 619 19.33 8.23 -18.14
C LEU A 619 20.52 8.01 -17.20
N GLY A 620 20.37 7.16 -16.19
CA GLY A 620 21.38 6.94 -15.17
C GLY A 620 21.05 5.77 -14.26
N MET A 621 22.04 5.39 -13.44
CA MET A 621 21.94 4.30 -12.47
C MET A 621 22.74 4.69 -11.22
N ASP A 622 22.10 4.60 -10.05
CA ASP A 622 22.69 4.98 -8.77
C ASP A 622 22.62 3.81 -7.77
N PRO A 623 23.76 3.30 -7.29
CA PRO A 623 23.78 2.24 -6.28
C PRO A 623 23.25 2.74 -4.95
N GLN A 624 22.43 1.93 -4.28
CA GLN A 624 21.91 2.20 -2.95
C GLN A 624 22.72 1.44 -1.89
N GLU A 625 22.66 1.94 -0.65
CA GLU A 625 23.44 1.38 0.47
C GLU A 625 23.04 -0.06 0.84
N ASP A 626 21.82 -0.48 0.50
CA ASP A 626 21.23 -1.78 0.86
C ASP A 626 21.37 -2.86 -0.23
N GLY A 627 22.25 -2.64 -1.20
CA GLY A 627 22.47 -3.55 -2.34
C GLY A 627 21.42 -3.43 -3.46
N MET A 628 20.50 -2.48 -3.35
CA MET A 628 19.58 -2.12 -4.42
C MET A 628 20.26 -1.17 -5.43
N GLN A 629 19.71 -1.10 -6.63
CA GLN A 629 20.10 -0.21 -7.72
C GLN A 629 18.90 0.64 -8.10
N LEU A 630 19.09 1.96 -8.14
CA LEU A 630 18.11 2.90 -8.66
C LEU A 630 18.39 3.14 -10.15
N ILE A 631 17.44 2.80 -11.01
CA ILE A 631 17.51 3.00 -12.46
C ILE A 631 16.60 4.17 -12.80
N ILE A 632 17.17 5.23 -13.37
CA ILE A 632 16.43 6.40 -13.83
C ILE A 632 16.26 6.29 -15.35
N ALA A 633 15.02 6.29 -15.81
CA ALA A 633 14.67 6.14 -17.21
C ALA A 633 13.53 7.09 -17.63
N GLU A 634 13.35 7.27 -18.92
CA GLU A 634 12.18 7.92 -19.50
C GLU A 634 11.46 6.92 -20.39
N ALA A 635 10.14 6.81 -20.28
CA ALA A 635 9.36 5.91 -21.13
C ALA A 635 7.98 6.49 -21.46
N PRO A 636 7.42 6.20 -22.63
CA PRO A 636 6.05 6.60 -22.97
C PRO A 636 5.03 6.00 -22.01
N GLN A 637 4.08 6.81 -21.54
CA GLN A 637 3.08 6.38 -20.54
C GLN A 637 2.29 5.15 -21.00
N SER A 638 1.98 5.05 -22.29
CA SER A 638 1.25 3.92 -22.89
C SER A 638 1.96 2.58 -22.71
N GLU A 639 3.29 2.58 -22.62
CA GLU A 639 4.11 1.38 -22.44
C GLU A 639 4.23 0.99 -20.96
N MET A 640 3.80 1.87 -20.05
CA MET A 640 3.98 1.71 -18.60
C MET A 640 2.75 1.16 -17.87
N PHE A 641 1.59 1.05 -18.53
CA PHE A 641 0.34 0.61 -17.88
C PHE A 641 0.43 -0.74 -17.17
N LYS A 642 1.22 -1.67 -17.70
CA LYS A 642 1.41 -3.01 -17.13
C LYS A 642 2.76 -3.19 -16.45
N TYR A 643 3.56 -2.13 -16.35
CA TYR A 643 4.93 -2.21 -15.87
C TYR A 643 5.02 -2.73 -14.44
N ALA A 644 4.10 -2.34 -13.55
CA ALA A 644 4.06 -2.87 -12.19
C ALA A 644 3.97 -4.41 -12.13
N ILE A 645 3.17 -4.99 -13.02
CA ILE A 645 2.94 -6.44 -13.11
C ILE A 645 4.19 -7.12 -13.66
N ASP A 646 4.73 -6.58 -14.75
CA ASP A 646 5.88 -7.14 -15.44
C ASP A 646 7.15 -7.02 -14.59
N LEU A 647 7.37 -5.87 -13.94
CA LEU A 647 8.49 -5.63 -13.02
C LEU A 647 8.47 -6.63 -11.86
N ARG A 648 7.31 -6.85 -11.25
CA ARG A 648 7.17 -7.85 -10.18
C ARG A 648 7.49 -9.26 -10.68
N SER A 649 7.02 -9.61 -11.87
CA SER A 649 7.34 -10.93 -12.44
C SER A 649 8.83 -11.11 -12.70
N MET A 650 9.52 -10.07 -13.19
CA MET A 650 10.96 -10.12 -13.48
C MET A 650 11.82 -10.15 -12.23
N THR A 651 11.42 -9.41 -11.19
CA THR A 651 12.21 -9.18 -9.97
C THR A 651 11.79 -10.05 -8.80
N GLN A 652 10.91 -11.04 -9.05
CA GLN A 652 10.26 -11.83 -7.99
C GLN A 652 9.63 -10.94 -6.90
N ALA A 653 8.99 -9.85 -7.33
CA ALA A 653 8.38 -8.83 -6.48
C ALA A 653 9.35 -8.06 -5.54
N ARG A 654 10.67 -8.12 -5.76
CA ARG A 654 11.65 -7.31 -5.03
C ARG A 654 11.82 -5.91 -5.60
N GLY A 655 11.39 -5.67 -6.84
CA GLY A 655 11.42 -4.35 -7.48
C GLY A 655 10.25 -3.44 -7.13
N SER A 656 10.50 -2.15 -7.10
CA SER A 656 9.49 -1.08 -7.04
C SER A 656 9.81 0.00 -8.07
N PHE A 657 8.83 0.84 -8.40
CA PHE A 657 9.06 2.01 -9.24
C PHE A 657 8.10 3.15 -8.91
N THR A 658 8.50 4.36 -9.24
CA THR A 658 7.67 5.56 -9.30
C THR A 658 7.72 6.14 -10.70
N MET A 659 6.71 6.93 -11.06
CA MET A 659 6.72 7.65 -12.34
C MET A 659 6.05 9.01 -12.23
N GLU A 660 6.60 10.00 -12.93
CA GLU A 660 6.12 11.38 -13.01
C GLU A 660 6.07 11.85 -14.47
N PHE A 661 5.12 12.72 -14.81
CA PHE A 661 5.05 13.28 -16.16
C PHE A 661 6.23 14.21 -16.40
N GLU A 662 6.95 14.01 -17.50
CA GLU A 662 8.11 14.82 -17.86
C GLU A 662 7.77 15.79 -19.00
N ARG A 663 7.29 15.27 -20.14
CA ARG A 663 7.00 16.07 -21.34
C ARG A 663 6.15 15.32 -22.36
N TYR A 664 5.78 16.02 -23.44
CA TYR A 664 5.22 15.41 -24.65
C TYR A 664 6.28 15.23 -25.72
N GLU A 665 6.32 14.06 -26.36
CA GLU A 665 7.19 13.76 -27.51
C GLU A 665 6.42 13.20 -28.68
N GLU A 666 7.00 13.29 -29.88
CA GLU A 666 6.37 12.79 -31.10
C GLU A 666 6.20 11.28 -31.10
N VAL A 667 4.99 10.83 -31.43
CA VAL A 667 4.67 9.42 -31.58
C VAL A 667 5.34 8.86 -32.83
N PRO A 668 6.03 7.70 -32.76
CA PRO A 668 6.56 7.01 -33.93
C PRO A 668 5.48 6.76 -35.00
N SER A 669 5.81 6.94 -36.27
CA SER A 669 4.83 6.95 -37.37
C SER A 669 3.98 5.67 -37.44
N GLU A 670 4.58 4.49 -37.19
CA GLU A 670 3.87 3.20 -37.19
C GLU A 670 2.79 3.09 -36.11
N ILE A 671 2.99 3.76 -34.97
CA ILE A 671 2.04 3.78 -33.84
C ILE A 671 1.00 4.88 -34.08
N SER A 672 1.43 6.03 -34.60
CA SER A 672 0.56 7.17 -34.91
C SER A 672 -0.58 6.78 -35.85
N GLU A 673 -0.32 5.99 -36.89
CA GLU A 673 -1.36 5.54 -37.84
C GLU A 673 -2.45 4.72 -37.13
N LYS A 674 -2.07 3.78 -36.25
CA LYS A 674 -3.00 2.96 -35.48
C LYS A 674 -3.87 3.78 -34.53
N ILE A 675 -3.28 4.77 -33.85
CA ILE A 675 -4.02 5.66 -32.95
C ILE A 675 -5.07 6.46 -33.73
N ILE A 676 -4.72 6.97 -34.92
CA ILE A 676 -5.63 7.74 -35.77
C ILE A 676 -6.78 6.85 -36.25
N GLU A 677 -6.51 5.61 -36.67
CA GLU A 677 -7.54 4.65 -37.08
C GLU A 677 -8.53 4.34 -35.95
N GLU A 678 -8.03 4.04 -34.76
CA GLU A 678 -8.87 3.73 -33.59
C GLU A 678 -9.71 4.94 -33.15
N ALA A 679 -9.12 6.14 -33.12
CA ALA A 679 -9.83 7.38 -32.79
C ALA A 679 -10.93 7.72 -33.81
N ASN A 680 -10.75 7.35 -35.09
CA ASN A 680 -11.77 7.52 -36.11
C ASN A 680 -12.88 6.48 -35.96
N ARG A 681 -12.55 5.23 -35.63
CA ARG A 681 -13.53 4.17 -35.37
C ARG A 681 -14.44 4.48 -34.19
N GLN A 682 -13.92 5.11 -33.13
CA GLN A 682 -14.72 5.51 -31.96
C GLN A 682 -15.65 6.71 -32.21
N LYS A 683 -15.45 7.44 -33.31
CA LYS A 683 -16.32 8.57 -33.72
C LYS A 683 -17.48 8.14 -34.61
N GLU A 684 -17.35 7.01 -35.30
CA GLU A 684 -18.40 6.35 -36.10
C GLU A 684 -19.36 5.58 -35.19
#